data_AF-A0A3A5HDV7-F1
#
_entry.id   AF-A0A3A5HDV7-F1
#
_cell.length_a   1.000
_cell.length_b   1.000
_cell.length_c   1.000
_cell.angle_alpha   90.00
_cell.angle_beta   90.00
_cell.angle_gamma   90.00
#
_symmetry.space_group_name_H-M   'P 1'
#
loop_
_entity.id
_entity.type
_entity.pdbx_description
1 polymer ?
#
loop_
_entity_poly.entity_id
_entity_poly.type
_entity_poly.pdbx_seq_one_letter_code
_entity_poly.pdbx_strand_id
1 'polypeptide(L)'
;MNRTRATRVAGRAGAGLLALVACAAMFPATAGTVVPGEKVALAPRTAVGDGVDSSETMRGTGRFEDLKVTVSQTEHLRDQVVKVSWTGAAPSRAGASYDANYLQIMQCWGDGDAPDREKCQFGAYIGQGLGGGQTASRIIENTGNDLIDQDEQIKPGYGEYRTIPFQSVTGKTETSPRSSFFNTGTTNEIPYGRTSADGAGTEYFEIQTARESHGLGCGAVVTTGPRKCWLVVVPRDHLEVDGRTFAEVGGQLLTSPLITSNFRNALSFRLEFEPVGLACPIGASERHLIGHEDVVEAVSRWQPALCADEGLLFSYTQQGDDLARGQVLSDEPWLSVFTRPVEAASITDDREVVHSPLAVSGIGIAYVIERSPRSGSGYTAPPDVLARVGTRVLDLKLNARLVAKLLTQSYRAAVAGPGEYVADNPFTLAKDPEFVSLNPEFEHLDYFGSLPSVITPFENADANHAVWGWIASDKDAAAFVAGTPDKWGMKVNRYYRGMVLDQTEFPKYDPTCQVFVTTQAPKCTTQVAPYANDLHTAARATARGQDLTEIWDDASQRYRPAAAQPAGRRAALAIVDTGTAARYQLPMARLRNAHGKYVAPTELTMTSALMAMKDTEVDGVVEMDPTSEVASAYPLTSISYAATAPGEIRSADAKAYAEFLRFATGPGQVQGEAPGQLPEGYVPLTPALRAQALMAATKIEKGGTAQPDGDGDGGGDGEDPDGSGDGENNPVSPADGALGPGVPGGDVVQAAGPDPATQAGQFAGQQLASAQTPATHVGPVRWLLPIILALMLVAGIARPLVPWWLTRRKAG
;
A
#
# COMPACT_ATOMS: atom_id res chain seq x y z
N MET A 1 -30.21 55.48 -15.47
CA MET A 1 -30.45 56.43 -16.59
C MET A 1 -29.14 57.16 -16.86
N ASN A 2 -28.68 57.42 -18.08
CA ASN A 2 -29.37 57.31 -19.37
C ASN A 2 -28.41 57.07 -20.56
N ARG A 3 -29.03 56.83 -21.73
CA ARG A 3 -28.53 56.85 -23.13
C ARG A 3 -27.60 58.08 -23.42
N THR A 4 -26.86 58.20 -24.54
CA THR A 4 -27.38 58.18 -25.94
C THR A 4 -26.26 58.21 -27.01
N ARG A 5 -26.56 57.78 -28.25
CA ARG A 5 -25.74 57.95 -29.48
C ARG A 5 -25.95 59.31 -30.16
N ALA A 6 -24.93 59.81 -30.88
CA ALA A 6 -25.09 60.79 -31.97
C ALA A 6 -23.98 60.70 -33.06
N THR A 7 -24.41 60.51 -34.32
CA THR A 7 -23.92 61.07 -35.62
C THR A 7 -22.43 61.31 -36.01
N ARG A 8 -22.13 60.88 -37.27
CA ARG A 8 -21.44 61.57 -38.41
C ARG A 8 -19.89 61.45 -38.67
N VAL A 9 -19.60 60.93 -39.88
CA VAL A 9 -18.77 61.50 -41.00
C VAL A 9 -17.23 61.61 -40.91
N ALA A 10 -16.57 61.23 -42.04
CA ALA A 10 -15.17 61.50 -42.46
C ALA A 10 -14.05 60.88 -41.58
N GLY A 11 -12.80 60.72 -42.03
CA GLY A 11 -12.23 60.89 -43.38
C GLY A 11 -10.76 61.37 -43.36
N ARG A 12 -9.82 60.51 -43.79
CA ARG A 12 -8.39 60.77 -44.13
C ARG A 12 -7.37 61.21 -43.05
N ALA A 13 -6.35 60.36 -42.91
CA ALA A 13 -4.89 60.63 -43.02
C ALA A 13 -4.11 61.43 -41.95
N GLY A 14 -2.86 60.99 -41.71
CA GLY A 14 -1.83 61.61 -40.84
C GLY A 14 -1.27 60.57 -39.85
N ALA A 15 -0.21 59.78 -40.11
CA ALA A 15 1.20 60.06 -40.44
C ALA A 15 2.12 60.09 -39.20
N GLY A 16 3.15 59.21 -39.16
CA GLY A 16 4.18 59.16 -38.11
C GLY A 16 5.02 57.86 -38.13
N LEU A 17 6.25 57.91 -38.65
CA LEU A 17 7.29 56.86 -38.53
C LEU A 17 7.91 56.89 -37.10
N LEU A 18 8.74 55.96 -36.59
CA LEU A 18 9.67 54.92 -37.09
C LEU A 18 9.55 53.65 -36.18
N ALA A 19 9.49 52.41 -36.65
CA ALA A 19 10.51 51.55 -37.30
C ALA A 19 11.32 50.64 -36.34
N LEU A 20 11.08 49.31 -36.38
CA LEU A 20 12.10 48.24 -36.29
C LEU A 20 11.52 46.83 -36.60
N VAL A 21 12.14 46.18 -37.60
CA VAL A 21 12.29 44.75 -37.95
C VAL A 21 11.86 43.73 -36.84
N ALA A 22 11.15 42.61 -37.10
CA ALA A 22 11.26 41.65 -38.22
C ALA A 22 9.96 40.89 -38.63
N CYS A 23 9.96 40.43 -39.89
CA CYS A 23 9.09 39.47 -40.59
C CYS A 23 7.98 38.69 -39.86
N ALA A 24 6.74 38.94 -40.27
CA ALA A 24 5.67 37.95 -40.35
C ALA A 24 5.15 37.86 -41.79
N ALA A 25 4.90 36.65 -42.30
CA ALA A 25 4.31 36.43 -43.63
C ALA A 25 2.99 35.66 -43.49
N MET A 26 1.92 36.18 -44.11
CA MET A 26 0.59 35.57 -44.09
C MET A 26 0.45 34.41 -45.09
N PHE A 27 -0.52 33.54 -44.80
CA PHE A 27 -1.06 32.50 -45.69
C PHE A 27 -1.47 33.03 -47.07
N PRO A 28 -1.60 32.12 -48.06
CA PRO A 28 -2.96 31.80 -48.49
C PRO A 28 -3.31 30.31 -48.43
N ALA A 29 -4.60 30.02 -48.36
CA ALA A 29 -5.14 28.67 -48.22
C ALA A 29 -5.14 27.87 -49.53
N THR A 30 -4.91 26.56 -49.44
CA THR A 30 -5.26 25.56 -50.46
C THR A 30 -6.04 24.43 -49.81
N ALA A 31 -6.96 23.81 -50.57
CA ALA A 31 -7.95 22.87 -50.04
C ALA A 31 -7.31 21.60 -49.48
N GLY A 32 -7.74 21.21 -48.27
CA GLY A 32 -7.29 19.97 -47.63
C GLY A 32 -7.91 18.73 -48.28
N THR A 33 -7.07 17.89 -48.88
CA THR A 33 -7.40 16.49 -49.17
C THR A 33 -7.50 15.70 -47.86
N VAL A 34 -8.63 15.06 -47.62
CA VAL A 34 -8.80 14.15 -46.48
C VAL A 34 -7.94 12.90 -46.70
N VAL A 35 -6.92 12.72 -45.86
CA VAL A 35 -6.20 11.45 -45.70
C VAL A 35 -6.76 10.79 -44.44
N PRO A 36 -7.18 9.50 -44.48
CA PRO A 36 -7.71 8.82 -43.30
C PRO A 36 -6.65 8.72 -42.20
N GLY A 37 -7.07 8.96 -40.95
CA GLY A 37 -6.16 9.05 -39.82
C GLY A 37 -5.46 7.74 -39.50
N GLU A 38 -4.13 7.74 -39.61
CA GLU A 38 -3.30 6.64 -39.13
C GLU A 38 -3.30 6.64 -37.59
N LYS A 39 -3.50 5.47 -36.99
CA LYS A 39 -3.50 5.32 -35.54
C LYS A 39 -2.07 5.48 -35.04
N VAL A 40 -1.76 6.64 -34.44
CA VAL A 40 -0.53 6.81 -33.65
C VAL A 40 -0.63 5.90 -32.44
N ALA A 41 -0.06 4.70 -32.56
CA ALA A 41 0.21 3.87 -31.41
C ALA A 41 1.21 4.62 -30.51
N LEU A 42 0.89 4.78 -29.22
CA LEU A 42 1.89 5.18 -28.26
C LEU A 42 2.91 4.05 -28.16
N ALA A 43 4.08 4.24 -28.76
CA ALA A 43 5.24 3.44 -28.40
C ALA A 43 5.54 3.67 -26.90
N PRO A 44 5.88 2.63 -26.12
CA PRO A 44 6.34 2.82 -24.76
C PRO A 44 7.58 3.70 -24.77
N ARG A 45 7.59 4.74 -23.93
CA ARG A 45 8.78 5.56 -23.74
C ARG A 45 9.83 4.72 -23.01
N THR A 46 10.97 4.49 -23.65
CA THR A 46 12.22 4.25 -22.93
C THR A 46 12.53 5.51 -22.13
N ALA A 47 12.51 5.42 -20.80
CA ALA A 47 13.01 6.49 -19.96
C ALA A 47 14.51 6.67 -20.22
N VAL A 48 14.97 7.92 -20.31
CA VAL A 48 16.40 8.24 -20.35
C VAL A 48 16.74 8.97 -19.06
N GLY A 49 17.37 8.21 -18.18
CA GLY A 49 18.06 8.62 -16.96
C GLY A 49 18.83 7.40 -16.52
N ASP A 50 20.11 7.55 -16.18
CA ASP A 50 21.01 6.44 -15.85
C ASP A 50 20.74 5.87 -14.43
N GLY A 51 19.48 5.49 -14.17
CA GLY A 51 19.14 4.51 -13.15
C GLY A 51 19.56 3.14 -13.63
N VAL A 52 20.10 2.30 -12.74
CA VAL A 52 20.65 1.00 -13.11
C VAL A 52 19.56 0.10 -13.70
N ASP A 53 19.65 -0.17 -15.01
CA ASP A 53 18.81 -1.13 -15.71
C ASP A 53 19.18 -2.56 -15.28
N SER A 54 18.70 -2.94 -14.10
CA SER A 54 18.77 -4.31 -13.56
C SER A 54 17.66 -5.21 -14.13
N SER A 55 17.19 -4.93 -15.35
CA SER A 55 16.26 -5.81 -16.05
C SER A 55 17.00 -7.02 -16.61
N GLU A 56 16.76 -8.19 -16.03
CA GLU A 56 17.37 -9.45 -16.48
C GLU A 56 16.44 -10.22 -17.40
N THR A 57 17.00 -10.85 -18.43
CA THR A 57 16.27 -11.76 -19.33
C THR A 57 16.98 -13.09 -19.49
N MET A 58 16.29 -14.19 -19.22
CA MET A 58 16.77 -15.55 -19.43
C MET A 58 15.96 -16.28 -20.49
N ARG A 59 16.60 -17.24 -21.18
CA ARG A 59 15.97 -18.15 -22.13
C ARG A 59 15.86 -19.55 -21.49
N GLY A 60 14.74 -20.23 -21.69
CA GLY A 60 14.55 -21.63 -21.30
C GLY A 60 15.49 -22.60 -22.04
N THR A 61 15.44 -23.86 -21.65
CA THR A 61 16.29 -24.93 -22.19
C THR A 61 15.46 -26.14 -22.64
N GLY A 62 16.02 -26.95 -23.54
CA GLY A 62 15.34 -28.15 -24.06
C GLY A 62 13.99 -27.80 -24.69
N ARG A 63 12.91 -28.42 -24.18
CA ARG A 63 11.53 -28.17 -24.66
C ARG A 63 11.05 -26.72 -24.47
N PHE A 64 11.72 -25.94 -23.63
CA PHE A 64 11.41 -24.55 -23.37
C PHE A 64 12.41 -23.59 -24.04
N GLU A 65 13.18 -24.04 -25.04
CA GLU A 65 14.22 -23.19 -25.65
C GLU A 65 13.66 -21.88 -26.22
N ASP A 66 12.43 -21.85 -26.74
CA ASP A 66 11.81 -20.61 -27.26
C ASP A 66 11.32 -19.64 -26.18
N LEU A 67 11.10 -20.11 -24.95
CA LEU A 67 10.68 -19.27 -23.83
C LEU A 67 11.77 -18.26 -23.48
N LYS A 68 11.40 -16.98 -23.45
CA LYS A 68 12.21 -15.91 -22.84
C LYS A 68 11.41 -15.28 -21.72
N VAL A 69 11.99 -15.20 -20.53
CA VAL A 69 11.41 -14.53 -19.35
C VAL A 69 12.28 -13.34 -18.98
N THR A 70 11.65 -12.20 -18.73
CA THR A 70 12.26 -10.94 -18.32
C THR A 70 11.70 -10.51 -16.97
N VAL A 71 12.57 -10.22 -16.01
CA VAL A 71 12.24 -9.58 -14.72
C VAL A 71 12.66 -8.12 -14.83
N SER A 72 11.77 -7.18 -14.50
CA SER A 72 12.00 -5.75 -14.75
C SER A 72 13.06 -5.08 -13.87
N GLN A 73 13.43 -5.71 -12.75
CA GLN A 73 14.38 -5.19 -11.76
C GLN A 73 14.89 -6.34 -10.89
N THR A 74 16.21 -6.50 -10.77
CA THR A 74 16.85 -7.49 -9.88
C THR A 74 17.69 -6.85 -8.77
N GLU A 75 17.97 -5.55 -8.82
CA GLU A 75 18.77 -4.80 -7.83
C GLU A 75 17.94 -3.74 -7.10
N HIS A 76 18.48 -3.20 -5.99
CA HIS A 76 17.84 -2.18 -5.14
C HIS A 76 16.44 -2.58 -4.63
N LEU A 77 16.24 -3.88 -4.39
CA LEU A 77 14.95 -4.45 -4.02
C LEU A 77 14.59 -4.23 -2.54
N ARG A 78 13.30 -4.04 -2.30
CA ARG A 78 12.63 -3.93 -0.99
C ARG A 78 11.30 -4.68 -1.05
N ASP A 79 10.42 -4.55 -0.05
CA ASP A 79 9.03 -5.08 -0.18
C ASP A 79 8.31 -4.29 -1.26
N GLN A 80 8.19 -4.85 -2.46
CA GLN A 80 7.69 -4.15 -3.65
C GLN A 80 7.21 -5.15 -4.69
N VAL A 81 6.65 -4.70 -5.81
CA VAL A 81 6.26 -5.58 -6.91
C VAL A 81 7.17 -5.36 -8.11
N VAL A 82 7.67 -6.45 -8.69
CA VAL A 82 8.40 -6.43 -9.97
C VAL A 82 7.54 -7.04 -11.07
N LYS A 83 7.71 -6.58 -12.30
CA LYS A 83 7.01 -7.13 -13.46
C LYS A 83 7.82 -8.31 -14.00
N VAL A 84 7.18 -9.47 -14.08
CA VAL A 84 7.73 -10.66 -14.76
C VAL A 84 6.97 -10.81 -16.07
N SER A 85 7.65 -10.73 -17.21
CA SER A 85 7.03 -10.86 -18.53
C SER A 85 7.73 -11.90 -19.38
N TRP A 86 7.03 -12.49 -20.34
CA TRP A 86 7.61 -13.53 -21.19
C TRP A 86 7.07 -13.52 -22.61
N THR A 87 7.82 -14.18 -23.50
CA THR A 87 7.48 -14.45 -24.91
C THR A 87 7.95 -15.84 -25.30
N GLY A 88 7.39 -16.39 -26.39
CA GLY A 88 7.79 -17.71 -26.91
C GLY A 88 7.28 -18.92 -26.11
N ALA A 89 6.35 -18.70 -25.17
CA ALA A 89 5.65 -19.79 -24.50
C ALA A 89 4.53 -20.37 -25.38
N ALA A 90 4.19 -21.64 -25.17
CA ALA A 90 2.95 -22.19 -25.70
C ALA A 90 1.73 -21.50 -25.03
N PRO A 91 0.66 -21.16 -25.77
CA PRO A 91 -0.54 -20.57 -25.17
C PRO A 91 -1.21 -21.46 -24.13
N SER A 92 -1.65 -20.86 -23.02
CA SER A 92 -2.53 -21.54 -22.06
C SER A 92 -3.88 -21.82 -22.70
N ARG A 93 -4.55 -22.92 -22.31
CA ARG A 93 -5.91 -23.19 -22.80
C ARG A 93 -6.88 -22.09 -22.36
N ALA A 94 -7.73 -21.62 -23.27
CA ALA A 94 -8.75 -20.63 -22.98
C ALA A 94 -9.80 -21.22 -22.02
N GLY A 95 -10.07 -20.52 -20.90
CA GLY A 95 -10.99 -20.97 -19.87
C GLY A 95 -10.59 -20.48 -18.48
N ALA A 96 -11.36 -20.90 -17.47
CA ALA A 96 -11.10 -20.58 -16.07
C ALA A 96 -10.02 -21.47 -15.43
N SER A 97 -9.84 -22.68 -15.95
CA SER A 97 -8.89 -23.67 -15.45
C SER A 97 -7.50 -23.51 -16.09
N TYR A 98 -6.49 -24.07 -15.44
CA TYR A 98 -5.10 -24.12 -15.86
C TYR A 98 -4.67 -25.57 -16.11
N ASP A 99 -5.06 -26.08 -17.28
CA ASP A 99 -4.84 -27.47 -17.65
C ASP A 99 -3.36 -27.76 -17.98
N ALA A 100 -2.73 -26.86 -18.74
CA ALA A 100 -1.38 -26.98 -19.30
C ALA A 100 -0.87 -25.61 -19.80
N ASN A 101 0.42 -25.52 -20.16
CA ASN A 101 1.06 -24.36 -20.79
C ASN A 101 0.96 -23.06 -19.96
N TYR A 102 1.57 -23.04 -18.78
CA TYR A 102 1.60 -21.88 -17.87
C TYR A 102 2.93 -21.81 -17.14
N LEU A 103 3.24 -20.65 -16.55
CA LEU A 103 4.43 -20.48 -15.71
C LEU A 103 4.05 -20.54 -14.23
N GLN A 104 4.95 -21.02 -13.37
CA GLN A 104 4.77 -21.03 -11.92
C GLN A 104 5.93 -20.24 -11.30
N ILE A 105 5.61 -19.18 -10.54
CA ILE A 105 6.60 -18.19 -10.07
C ILE A 105 6.63 -18.20 -8.54
N MET A 106 7.83 -18.23 -7.96
CA MET A 106 8.04 -18.32 -6.51
C MET A 106 9.34 -17.62 -6.10
N GLN A 107 9.44 -17.24 -4.83
CA GLN A 107 10.68 -16.71 -4.26
C GLN A 107 11.38 -17.80 -3.44
N CYS A 108 12.71 -17.88 -3.56
CA CYS A 108 13.53 -18.84 -2.85
C CYS A 108 14.72 -18.12 -2.20
N TRP A 109 15.22 -18.66 -1.09
CA TRP A 109 16.46 -18.18 -0.47
C TRP A 109 17.64 -19.09 -0.83
N GLY A 110 18.85 -18.53 -0.88
CA GLY A 110 20.04 -19.30 -1.20
C GLY A 110 21.23 -18.43 -1.58
N ASP A 111 22.41 -18.83 -1.11
CA ASP A 111 23.65 -18.06 -1.22
C ASP A 111 24.59 -18.57 -2.34
N GLY A 112 24.33 -19.77 -2.90
CA GLY A 112 25.06 -20.34 -4.06
C GLY A 112 24.54 -19.82 -5.41
N ASP A 113 24.96 -20.45 -6.52
CA ASP A 113 24.67 -20.00 -7.90
C ASP A 113 23.22 -20.27 -8.38
N ALA A 114 22.45 -21.06 -7.65
CA ALA A 114 21.04 -21.33 -7.87
C ALA A 114 20.37 -21.76 -6.54
N PRO A 115 19.05 -21.61 -6.38
CA PRO A 115 18.34 -22.06 -5.19
C PRO A 115 17.96 -23.55 -5.25
N ASP A 116 18.02 -24.21 -4.09
CA ASP A 116 17.40 -25.53 -3.92
C ASP A 116 15.87 -25.40 -3.87
N ARG A 117 15.15 -26.33 -4.50
CA ARG A 117 13.67 -26.38 -4.47
C ARG A 117 13.09 -26.43 -3.05
N GLU A 118 13.83 -27.03 -2.11
CA GLU A 118 13.46 -27.13 -0.70
C GLU A 118 13.43 -25.75 -0.02
N LYS A 119 14.14 -24.75 -0.56
CA LYS A 119 14.23 -23.38 -0.04
C LYS A 119 13.24 -22.41 -0.69
N CYS A 120 12.42 -22.89 -1.62
CA CYS A 120 11.40 -22.10 -2.32
C CYS A 120 10.09 -22.00 -1.53
N GLN A 121 9.58 -20.78 -1.38
CA GLN A 121 8.25 -20.48 -0.83
C GLN A 121 7.17 -20.79 -1.89
N PHE A 122 6.63 -22.01 -1.83
CA PHE A 122 5.59 -22.50 -2.75
C PHE A 122 4.76 -23.59 -2.06
N GLY A 123 3.48 -23.67 -2.43
CA GLY A 123 2.52 -24.71 -2.02
C GLY A 123 1.42 -24.26 -1.07
N ALA A 124 1.22 -22.95 -0.84
CA ALA A 124 0.15 -22.47 0.04
C ALA A 124 -1.25 -22.69 -0.54
N TYR A 125 -1.37 -22.64 -1.87
CA TYR A 125 -2.63 -22.80 -2.62
C TYR A 125 -3.03 -24.27 -2.84
N ILE A 126 -2.54 -25.19 -2.00
CA ILE A 126 -2.93 -26.60 -2.02
C ILE A 126 -4.46 -26.76 -1.93
N GLY A 127 -5.05 -27.42 -2.92
CA GLY A 127 -6.49 -27.66 -3.01
C GLY A 127 -7.34 -26.52 -3.60
N GLN A 128 -6.74 -25.46 -4.16
CA GLN A 128 -7.48 -24.33 -4.75
C GLN A 128 -8.32 -24.71 -6.00
N GLY A 129 -8.03 -25.84 -6.66
CA GLY A 129 -8.84 -26.38 -7.77
C GLY A 129 -8.80 -25.60 -9.09
N LEU A 130 -7.85 -24.67 -9.26
CA LEU A 130 -7.66 -23.94 -10.52
C LEU A 130 -6.87 -24.75 -11.57
N GLY A 131 -5.95 -25.61 -11.12
CA GLY A 131 -5.24 -26.62 -11.91
C GLY A 131 -5.34 -27.99 -11.23
N GLY A 132 -4.63 -29.00 -11.76
CA GLY A 132 -4.73 -30.36 -11.25
C GLY A 132 -3.99 -30.61 -9.93
N GLY A 133 -4.24 -31.78 -9.34
CA GLY A 133 -4.16 -32.08 -7.90
C GLY A 133 -3.00 -31.43 -7.11
N GLN A 134 -1.75 -31.66 -7.52
CA GLN A 134 -0.57 -31.23 -6.78
C GLN A 134 0.18 -30.04 -7.42
N THR A 135 -0.35 -29.46 -8.50
CA THR A 135 0.31 -28.36 -9.25
C THR A 135 0.50 -27.08 -8.43
N ALA A 136 -0.34 -26.83 -7.42
CA ALA A 136 -0.19 -25.72 -6.46
C ALA A 136 0.20 -26.20 -5.04
N SER A 137 0.96 -27.29 -4.94
CA SER A 137 1.37 -27.89 -3.66
C SER A 137 2.86 -28.28 -3.63
N ARG A 138 3.35 -28.70 -2.47
CA ARG A 138 4.66 -29.37 -2.29
C ARG A 138 4.57 -30.90 -2.31
N ILE A 139 3.41 -31.47 -2.59
CA ILE A 139 3.16 -32.90 -2.48
C ILE A 139 3.72 -33.65 -3.70
N ILE A 140 4.37 -34.78 -3.43
CA ILE A 140 4.62 -35.87 -4.36
C ILE A 140 3.69 -37.01 -3.93
N GLU A 141 2.82 -37.47 -4.84
CA GLU A 141 1.80 -38.47 -4.55
C GLU A 141 1.93 -39.63 -5.53
N ASN A 142 1.80 -40.86 -5.03
CA ASN A 142 1.71 -42.05 -5.88
C ASN A 142 0.28 -42.60 -5.80
N THR A 143 -0.60 -42.04 -6.64
CA THR A 143 -2.03 -42.38 -6.73
C THR A 143 -2.32 -43.75 -7.35
N GLY A 144 -1.30 -44.49 -7.79
CA GLY A 144 -1.47 -45.73 -8.56
C GLY A 144 -1.74 -45.54 -10.05
N ASN A 145 -1.72 -44.30 -10.57
CA ASN A 145 -1.79 -43.99 -12.00
C ASN A 145 -0.43 -44.13 -12.74
N ASP A 146 0.57 -44.76 -12.11
CA ASP A 146 1.97 -44.90 -12.56
C ASP A 146 2.68 -43.57 -12.92
N LEU A 147 2.17 -42.43 -12.43
CA LEU A 147 2.75 -41.10 -12.64
C LEU A 147 3.96 -40.90 -11.72
N ILE A 148 5.08 -41.53 -12.08
CA ILE A 148 6.30 -41.58 -11.27
C ILE A 148 7.43 -40.87 -12.01
N ASP A 149 7.87 -39.73 -11.47
CA ASP A 149 9.14 -39.11 -11.85
C ASP A 149 10.29 -40.06 -11.50
N GLN A 150 11.05 -40.49 -12.51
CA GLN A 150 12.14 -41.44 -12.31
C GLN A 150 13.34 -40.80 -11.61
N ASP A 151 13.56 -39.50 -11.85
CA ASP A 151 14.68 -38.73 -11.34
C ASP A 151 14.44 -38.22 -9.90
N GLU A 152 13.18 -38.21 -9.46
CA GLU A 152 12.79 -37.82 -8.11
C GLU A 152 13.35 -38.78 -7.06
N GLN A 153 13.95 -38.24 -6.00
CA GLN A 153 14.54 -39.03 -4.92
C GLN A 153 13.51 -39.37 -3.83
N ILE A 154 12.51 -38.50 -3.64
CA ILE A 154 11.44 -38.69 -2.66
C ILE A 154 10.33 -39.55 -3.28
N LYS A 155 10.46 -40.88 -3.18
CA LYS A 155 9.48 -41.84 -3.74
C LYS A 155 8.46 -42.31 -2.68
N PRO A 156 7.20 -41.82 -2.67
CA PRO A 156 6.14 -42.35 -1.81
C PRO A 156 5.77 -43.80 -2.17
N GLY A 157 5.30 -44.57 -1.18
CA GLY A 157 4.66 -45.86 -1.41
C GLY A 157 3.34 -45.73 -2.19
N TYR A 158 2.84 -46.85 -2.73
CA TYR A 158 1.56 -46.87 -3.43
C TYR A 158 0.41 -46.41 -2.50
N GLY A 159 -0.39 -45.45 -2.95
CA GLY A 159 -1.47 -44.85 -2.15
C GLY A 159 -0.98 -43.92 -1.04
N GLU A 160 0.32 -43.63 -0.98
CA GLU A 160 0.91 -42.67 -0.05
C GLU A 160 1.26 -41.36 -0.78
N TYR A 161 1.48 -40.32 0.04
CA TYR A 161 2.14 -39.10 -0.39
C TYR A 161 3.37 -38.80 0.47
N ARG A 162 4.23 -37.93 -0.06
CA ARG A 162 5.32 -37.27 0.66
C ARG A 162 5.29 -35.78 0.31
N THR A 163 5.99 -34.97 1.09
CA THR A 163 6.13 -33.54 0.84
C THR A 163 7.59 -33.24 0.54
N ILE A 164 7.85 -32.44 -0.49
CA ILE A 164 9.16 -31.81 -0.69
C ILE A 164 9.34 -30.82 0.48
N PRO A 165 10.30 -31.04 1.38
CA PRO A 165 10.36 -30.26 2.61
C PRO A 165 10.58 -28.78 2.33
N PHE A 166 10.05 -27.91 3.19
CA PHE A 166 10.47 -26.50 3.20
C PHE A 166 11.58 -26.32 4.23
N GLN A 167 12.75 -25.86 3.76
CA GLN A 167 13.88 -25.48 4.60
C GLN A 167 13.88 -23.96 4.76
N SER A 168 13.66 -23.45 5.97
CA SER A 168 13.70 -22.02 6.23
C SER A 168 15.13 -21.51 6.43
N VAL A 169 15.33 -20.21 6.22
CA VAL A 169 16.55 -19.49 6.60
C VAL A 169 16.87 -19.60 8.10
N THR A 170 15.86 -19.88 8.94
CA THR A 170 16.01 -20.09 10.39
C THR A 170 16.50 -21.50 10.76
N GLY A 171 16.77 -22.36 9.78
CA GLY A 171 17.28 -23.73 9.98
C GLY A 171 16.19 -24.77 10.30
N LYS A 172 14.91 -24.36 10.36
CA LYS A 172 13.79 -25.29 10.56
C LYS A 172 13.43 -25.96 9.24
N THR A 173 13.22 -27.27 9.27
CA THR A 173 12.75 -28.04 8.11
C THR A 173 11.34 -28.56 8.37
N GLU A 174 10.42 -28.35 7.43
CA GLU A 174 9.02 -28.78 7.55
C GLU A 174 8.65 -29.77 6.45
N THR A 175 8.11 -30.93 6.84
CA THR A 175 7.64 -32.00 5.94
C THR A 175 6.10 -32.07 5.82
N SER A 176 5.39 -31.15 6.48
CA SER A 176 3.95 -30.97 6.33
C SER A 176 3.61 -30.36 4.96
N PRO A 177 2.53 -30.80 4.27
CA PRO A 177 2.04 -30.17 3.05
C PRO A 177 1.73 -28.67 3.16
N ARG A 178 1.43 -28.20 4.38
CA ARG A 178 1.28 -26.78 4.71
C ARG A 178 2.44 -26.33 5.59
N SER A 179 3.05 -25.20 5.25
CA SER A 179 4.13 -24.59 6.05
C SER A 179 3.57 -23.74 7.19
N SER A 180 4.33 -23.57 8.28
CA SER A 180 4.09 -22.53 9.28
C SER A 180 4.69 -21.17 8.89
N PHE A 181 5.58 -21.14 7.90
CA PHE A 181 6.26 -19.92 7.45
C PHE A 181 5.41 -19.08 6.49
N PHE A 182 4.55 -19.73 5.70
CA PHE A 182 3.73 -19.08 4.68
C PHE A 182 2.37 -19.76 4.50
N ASN A 183 1.36 -18.95 4.17
CA ASN A 183 -0.01 -19.38 3.85
C ASN A 183 -0.60 -18.52 2.71
N THR A 184 -1.84 -18.74 2.31
CA THR A 184 -2.47 -18.02 1.17
C THR A 184 -2.66 -16.52 1.37
N GLY A 185 -2.47 -16.00 2.58
CA GLY A 185 -2.44 -14.56 2.90
C GLY A 185 -1.03 -13.98 3.06
N THR A 186 0.02 -14.81 3.12
CA THR A 186 1.41 -14.32 3.31
C THR A 186 2.37 -14.74 2.20
N THR A 187 2.09 -15.80 1.44
CA THR A 187 2.87 -16.21 0.27
C THR A 187 2.86 -15.14 -0.83
N ASN A 188 3.95 -15.06 -1.60
CA ASN A 188 4.02 -14.31 -2.85
C ASN A 188 3.94 -15.20 -4.10
N GLU A 189 3.75 -16.52 -3.94
CA GLU A 189 3.73 -17.44 -5.08
C GLU A 189 2.62 -17.12 -6.10
N ILE A 190 2.95 -17.28 -7.38
CA ILE A 190 1.99 -17.26 -8.48
C ILE A 190 1.93 -18.68 -9.03
N PRO A 191 0.94 -19.49 -8.62
CA PRO A 191 0.87 -20.89 -9.02
C PRO A 191 0.50 -21.08 -10.49
N TYR A 192 -0.11 -20.07 -11.15
CA TYR A 192 -0.53 -20.14 -12.54
C TYR A 192 -0.43 -18.78 -13.25
N GLY A 193 0.71 -18.51 -13.88
CA GLY A 193 0.92 -17.38 -14.78
C GLY A 193 0.46 -17.70 -16.21
N ARG A 194 -0.50 -16.92 -16.73
CA ARG A 194 -1.21 -17.24 -17.99
C ARG A 194 -0.48 -16.76 -19.25
N THR A 195 -0.27 -17.66 -20.20
CA THR A 195 0.24 -17.31 -21.55
C THR A 195 -0.93 -17.05 -22.51
N SER A 196 -0.88 -15.90 -23.18
CA SER A 196 -1.84 -15.46 -24.21
C SER A 196 -1.65 -16.20 -25.54
N ALA A 197 -2.58 -16.00 -26.48
CA ALA A 197 -2.61 -16.72 -27.76
C ALA A 197 -1.41 -16.42 -28.69
N ASP A 198 -0.69 -15.33 -28.45
CA ASP A 198 0.54 -14.92 -29.13
C ASP A 198 1.83 -15.48 -28.49
N GLY A 199 1.70 -16.30 -27.43
CA GLY A 199 2.82 -16.87 -26.69
C GLY A 199 3.49 -15.90 -25.71
N ALA A 200 2.89 -14.74 -25.46
CA ALA A 200 3.35 -13.77 -24.48
C ALA A 200 2.56 -13.86 -23.15
N GLY A 201 3.13 -13.33 -22.08
CA GLY A 201 2.44 -13.19 -20.79
C GLY A 201 3.10 -12.17 -19.89
N THR A 202 2.41 -11.80 -18.81
CA THR A 202 2.91 -10.84 -17.81
C THR A 202 2.23 -11.11 -16.48
N GLU A 203 3.05 -11.23 -15.44
CA GLU A 203 2.66 -11.29 -14.04
C GLU A 203 3.36 -10.17 -13.26
N TYR A 204 2.82 -9.90 -12.07
CA TYR A 204 3.28 -8.85 -11.18
C TYR A 204 3.58 -9.51 -9.84
N PHE A 205 4.87 -9.72 -9.58
CA PHE A 205 5.35 -10.58 -8.51
C PHE A 205 5.80 -9.75 -7.31
N GLU A 206 5.22 -10.01 -6.14
CA GLU A 206 5.62 -9.38 -4.88
C GLU A 206 6.97 -9.92 -4.43
N ILE A 207 7.97 -9.05 -4.35
CA ILE A 207 9.26 -9.32 -3.74
C ILE A 207 9.13 -9.12 -2.24
N GLN A 208 9.45 -10.16 -1.47
CA GLN A 208 9.34 -10.14 0.00
C GLN A 208 10.72 -10.06 0.66
N THR A 209 10.84 -9.22 1.69
CA THR A 209 12.05 -9.16 2.53
C THR A 209 11.93 -10.08 3.74
N ALA A 210 12.93 -10.07 4.62
CA ALA A 210 12.92 -10.74 5.92
C ALA A 210 11.78 -10.28 6.85
N ARG A 211 11.22 -9.07 6.62
CA ARG A 211 10.05 -8.57 7.37
C ARG A 211 8.76 -9.30 6.97
N GLU A 212 8.54 -9.48 5.68
CA GLU A 212 7.31 -10.09 5.14
C GLU A 212 7.39 -11.62 5.13
N SER A 213 8.58 -12.19 4.84
CA SER A 213 8.85 -13.62 4.89
C SER A 213 10.11 -13.94 5.70
N HIS A 214 9.91 -14.12 7.00
CA HIS A 214 10.90 -14.64 7.93
C HIS A 214 11.39 -16.07 7.59
N GLY A 215 10.70 -16.79 6.70
CA GLY A 215 11.13 -18.09 6.18
C GLY A 215 12.22 -17.99 5.11
N LEU A 216 12.28 -16.86 4.38
CA LEU A 216 13.24 -16.59 3.32
C LEU A 216 14.39 -15.68 3.78
N GLY A 217 14.12 -14.68 4.61
CA GLY A 217 15.16 -13.82 5.21
C GLY A 217 15.86 -12.86 4.24
N CYS A 218 15.26 -12.54 3.10
CA CYS A 218 15.86 -11.71 2.05
C CYS A 218 16.09 -10.27 2.52
N GLY A 219 17.22 -9.68 2.13
CA GLY A 219 17.65 -8.34 2.58
C GLY A 219 18.10 -8.27 4.05
N ALA A 220 17.96 -9.32 4.86
CA ALA A 220 18.53 -9.35 6.20
C ALA A 220 20.06 -9.21 6.13
N VAL A 221 20.63 -8.29 6.91
CA VAL A 221 22.08 -8.05 6.90
C VAL A 221 22.79 -9.24 7.55
N VAL A 222 23.67 -9.88 6.76
CA VAL A 222 24.58 -10.95 7.20
C VAL A 222 26.03 -10.48 7.02
N THR A 223 27.01 -11.32 7.35
CA THR A 223 28.45 -10.98 7.29
C THR A 223 28.95 -10.58 5.90
N THR A 224 28.22 -10.91 4.84
CA THR A 224 28.53 -10.58 3.44
C THR A 224 27.64 -9.45 2.88
N GLY A 225 26.97 -8.67 3.73
CA GLY A 225 25.99 -7.65 3.34
C GLY A 225 24.54 -8.15 3.38
N PRO A 226 23.59 -7.47 2.71
CA PRO A 226 22.20 -7.91 2.64
C PRO A 226 22.08 -9.30 2.00
N ARG A 227 21.29 -10.21 2.61
CA ARG A 227 21.05 -11.55 2.05
C ARG A 227 20.31 -11.45 0.72
N LYS A 228 20.99 -11.81 -0.36
CA LYS A 228 20.42 -11.96 -1.70
C LYS A 228 19.50 -13.18 -1.77
N CYS A 229 18.45 -13.13 -2.58
CA CYS A 229 17.51 -14.24 -2.81
C CYS A 229 17.35 -14.56 -4.30
N TRP A 230 16.29 -15.28 -4.65
CA TRP A 230 16.00 -15.74 -6.00
C TRP A 230 14.52 -15.59 -6.36
N LEU A 231 14.23 -15.09 -7.56
CA LEU A 231 12.92 -15.25 -8.21
C LEU A 231 13.04 -16.43 -9.16
N VAL A 232 12.21 -17.45 -8.95
CA VAL A 232 12.27 -18.72 -9.69
C VAL A 232 11.00 -18.90 -10.50
N VAL A 233 11.18 -19.15 -11.81
CA VAL A 233 10.09 -19.42 -12.76
C VAL A 233 10.23 -20.85 -13.26
N VAL A 234 9.28 -21.71 -12.88
CA VAL A 234 9.18 -23.09 -13.39
C VAL A 234 8.18 -23.12 -14.54
N PRO A 235 8.62 -23.32 -15.80
CA PRO A 235 7.71 -23.43 -16.92
C PRO A 235 7.04 -24.80 -16.97
N ARG A 236 5.74 -24.83 -17.31
CA ARG A 236 4.96 -26.06 -17.55
C ARG A 236 4.49 -26.08 -18.99
N ASP A 237 4.68 -27.20 -19.69
CA ASP A 237 4.17 -27.41 -21.03
C ASP A 237 2.86 -28.23 -21.01
N HIS A 238 2.71 -29.18 -21.93
CA HIS A 238 1.56 -30.06 -22.07
C HIS A 238 1.86 -31.50 -21.63
N LEU A 239 3.05 -31.78 -21.11
CA LEU A 239 3.48 -33.11 -20.71
C LEU A 239 3.72 -33.19 -19.19
N GLU A 240 3.49 -34.38 -18.66
CA GLU A 240 3.83 -34.77 -17.30
C GLU A 240 5.29 -35.24 -17.15
N VAL A 241 5.70 -35.47 -15.90
CA VAL A 241 7.06 -35.92 -15.53
C VAL A 241 7.50 -37.25 -16.17
N ASP A 242 6.55 -38.08 -16.61
CA ASP A 242 6.79 -39.35 -17.30
C ASP A 242 6.65 -39.27 -18.83
N GLY A 243 6.39 -38.06 -19.36
CA GLY A 243 6.23 -37.80 -20.79
C GLY A 243 4.82 -38.03 -21.35
N ARG A 244 3.83 -38.48 -20.55
CA ARG A 244 2.43 -38.52 -20.98
C ARG A 244 1.87 -37.10 -21.13
N THR A 245 0.92 -36.90 -22.03
CA THR A 245 0.24 -35.61 -22.18
C THR A 245 -0.75 -35.37 -21.03
N PHE A 246 -1.00 -34.10 -20.70
CA PHE A 246 -2.03 -33.69 -19.74
C PHE A 246 -3.42 -34.27 -20.07
N ALA A 247 -3.71 -34.53 -21.35
CA ALA A 247 -4.95 -35.15 -21.81
C ALA A 247 -5.06 -36.64 -21.45
N GLU A 248 -3.94 -37.38 -21.46
CA GLU A 248 -3.88 -38.81 -21.11
C GLU A 248 -3.97 -39.05 -19.59
N VAL A 249 -3.62 -38.05 -18.77
CA VAL A 249 -3.67 -38.14 -17.29
C VAL A 249 -4.92 -37.48 -16.67
N GLY A 250 -5.96 -37.21 -17.46
CA GLY A 250 -7.25 -36.71 -16.95
C GLY A 250 -7.62 -35.28 -17.37
N GLY A 251 -6.88 -34.67 -18.29
CA GLY A 251 -7.19 -33.36 -18.86
C GLY A 251 -6.51 -32.17 -18.18
N GLN A 252 -5.62 -32.41 -17.21
CA GLN A 252 -4.82 -31.40 -16.50
C GLN A 252 -3.47 -31.98 -16.08
N LEU A 253 -2.44 -31.14 -15.97
CA LEU A 253 -1.22 -31.50 -15.24
C LEU A 253 -1.55 -31.73 -13.76
N LEU A 254 -0.91 -32.72 -13.15
CA LEU A 254 -1.14 -33.19 -11.79
C LEU A 254 0.05 -32.93 -10.86
N THR A 255 1.29 -32.93 -11.36
CA THR A 255 2.49 -32.86 -10.51
C THR A 255 2.89 -31.45 -10.06
N SER A 256 3.53 -31.36 -8.89
CA SER A 256 4.12 -30.12 -8.35
C SER A 256 5.26 -29.57 -9.22
N PRO A 257 5.42 -28.23 -9.38
CA PRO A 257 6.60 -27.65 -10.03
C PRO A 257 7.92 -27.98 -9.32
N LEU A 258 7.86 -28.31 -8.03
CA LEU A 258 9.05 -28.61 -7.23
C LEU A 258 9.57 -30.03 -7.48
N ILE A 259 8.82 -30.95 -8.10
CA ILE A 259 9.32 -32.30 -8.37
C ILE A 259 10.53 -32.24 -9.34
N THR A 260 11.51 -33.14 -9.18
CA THR A 260 12.84 -33.01 -9.79
C THR A 260 12.81 -32.73 -11.30
N SER A 261 12.01 -33.45 -12.08
CA SER A 261 11.95 -33.29 -13.54
C SER A 261 11.28 -31.99 -13.99
N ASN A 262 10.37 -31.41 -13.19
CA ASN A 262 9.79 -30.09 -13.48
C ASN A 262 10.79 -28.99 -13.12
N PHE A 263 11.32 -29.01 -11.88
CA PHE A 263 12.21 -27.98 -11.35
C PHE A 263 13.54 -27.87 -12.10
N ARG A 264 13.99 -28.94 -12.78
CA ARG A 264 15.17 -28.92 -13.68
C ARG A 264 15.10 -27.83 -14.77
N ASN A 265 13.90 -27.41 -15.16
CA ASN A 265 13.69 -26.39 -16.20
C ASN A 265 13.55 -24.96 -15.63
N ALA A 266 13.80 -24.78 -14.32
CA ALA A 266 13.60 -23.51 -13.63
C ALA A 266 14.57 -22.41 -14.11
N LEU A 267 14.02 -21.24 -14.37
CA LEU A 267 14.75 -20.01 -14.63
C LEU A 267 14.89 -19.25 -13.30
N SER A 268 16.11 -19.05 -12.83
CA SER A 268 16.38 -18.50 -11.48
C SER A 268 17.10 -17.17 -11.59
N PHE A 269 16.40 -16.07 -11.32
CA PHE A 269 16.92 -14.71 -11.34
C PHE A 269 17.46 -14.34 -9.96
N ARG A 270 18.68 -13.77 -9.89
CA ARG A 270 19.23 -13.29 -8.62
C ARG A 270 18.41 -12.08 -8.17
N LEU A 271 18.25 -11.90 -6.87
CA LEU A 271 17.57 -10.75 -6.28
C LEU A 271 18.48 -10.10 -5.25
N GLU A 272 18.85 -8.85 -5.48
CA GLU A 272 19.72 -8.04 -4.63
C GLU A 272 18.90 -6.96 -3.92
N PHE A 273 18.99 -6.95 -2.60
CA PHE A 273 18.11 -6.17 -1.73
C PHE A 273 18.86 -5.05 -1.02
N GLU A 274 18.15 -3.96 -0.77
CA GLU A 274 18.53 -2.96 0.23
C GLU A 274 18.53 -3.59 1.64
N PRO A 275 19.39 -3.10 2.57
CA PRO A 275 19.52 -3.68 3.90
C PRO A 275 18.26 -3.52 4.75
N VAL A 276 17.70 -4.63 5.22
CA VAL A 276 16.57 -4.64 6.15
C VAL A 276 17.04 -4.24 7.55
N GLY A 277 16.72 -3.03 7.96
CA GLY A 277 16.83 -2.55 9.35
C GLY A 277 18.20 -1.98 9.77
N LEU A 278 19.21 -2.03 8.91
CA LEU A 278 20.54 -1.45 9.16
C LEU A 278 21.04 -0.72 7.90
N ALA A 279 20.59 0.52 7.71
CA ALA A 279 21.02 1.38 6.60
C ALA A 279 22.14 2.38 6.99
N CYS A 280 22.29 2.68 8.28
CA CYS A 280 23.17 3.73 8.79
C CYS A 280 24.10 3.20 9.90
N PRO A 281 25.28 3.82 10.12
CA PRO A 281 26.14 3.52 11.27
C PRO A 281 25.43 3.72 12.61
N ILE A 282 25.75 2.87 13.59
CA ILE A 282 25.23 2.98 14.96
C ILE A 282 26.05 4.04 15.71
N GLY A 283 25.37 4.98 16.37
CA GLY A 283 26.00 5.99 17.24
C GLY A 283 25.94 7.44 16.73
N ALA A 284 25.48 7.67 15.49
CA ALA A 284 25.16 9.02 15.02
C ALA A 284 23.99 9.62 15.83
N SER A 285 24.05 10.92 16.12
CA SER A 285 22.95 11.60 16.82
C SER A 285 21.74 11.76 15.89
N GLU A 286 20.68 11.01 16.19
CA GLU A 286 19.44 11.02 15.42
C GLU A 286 18.74 12.39 15.45
N ARG A 287 17.95 12.68 14.42
CA ARG A 287 17.05 13.84 14.33
C ARG A 287 15.66 13.41 13.86
N HIS A 288 14.63 14.01 14.42
CA HIS A 288 13.26 13.60 14.16
C HIS A 288 12.65 14.40 12.99
N LEU A 289 12.11 13.66 12.03
CA LEU A 289 11.16 14.12 11.04
C LEU A 289 9.79 13.52 11.38
N ILE A 290 8.73 14.24 11.05
CA ILE A 290 7.34 13.80 11.23
C ILE A 290 6.52 14.23 10.02
N GLY A 291 5.51 13.46 9.61
CA GLY A 291 4.63 13.90 8.52
C GLY A 291 3.87 12.81 7.80
N HIS A 292 3.15 13.22 6.76
CA HIS A 292 2.27 12.33 5.99
C HIS A 292 3.01 11.21 5.24
N GLU A 293 2.26 10.19 4.84
CA GLU A 293 2.80 9.05 4.11
C GLU A 293 3.36 9.40 2.73
N ASP A 294 2.79 10.42 2.06
CA ASP A 294 3.09 10.82 0.67
C ASP A 294 4.58 11.09 0.37
N VAL A 295 5.46 11.25 1.38
CA VAL A 295 6.93 11.42 1.20
C VAL A 295 7.78 10.25 1.71
N VAL A 296 7.19 9.24 2.36
CA VAL A 296 7.93 8.14 3.00
C VAL A 296 8.79 7.38 1.99
N GLU A 297 8.30 7.20 0.77
CA GLU A 297 9.02 6.52 -0.32
C GLU A 297 10.28 7.30 -0.76
N ALA A 298 10.23 8.64 -0.78
CA ALA A 298 11.39 9.47 -1.08
C ALA A 298 12.37 9.58 0.12
N VAL A 299 11.86 9.86 1.32
CA VAL A 299 12.68 10.01 2.53
C VAL A 299 13.44 8.72 2.86
N SER A 300 12.78 7.56 2.76
CA SER A 300 13.42 6.26 2.99
C SER A 300 14.53 5.92 1.99
N ARG A 301 14.49 6.48 0.76
CA ARG A 301 15.58 6.38 -0.21
C ARG A 301 16.68 7.41 -0.03
N TRP A 302 16.37 8.60 0.48
CA TRP A 302 17.40 9.60 0.78
C TRP A 302 18.24 9.24 2.02
N GLN A 303 17.64 8.60 3.02
CA GLN A 303 18.30 8.33 4.31
C GLN A 303 19.64 7.58 4.20
N PRO A 304 19.82 6.49 3.42
CA PRO A 304 21.09 5.79 3.34
C PRO A 304 22.22 6.63 2.70
N ALA A 305 21.88 7.56 1.80
CA ALA A 305 22.85 8.48 1.21
C ALA A 305 23.19 9.66 2.14
N LEU A 306 22.24 10.08 2.99
CA LEU A 306 22.44 11.12 4.00
C LEU A 306 23.33 10.66 5.17
N CYS A 307 23.21 9.39 5.59
CA CYS A 307 23.98 8.81 6.71
C CYS A 307 25.23 8.02 6.29
N ALA A 308 25.58 8.03 5.00
CA ALA A 308 26.86 7.52 4.52
C ALA A 308 28.03 8.31 5.17
N ASP A 309 29.18 7.66 5.34
CA ASP A 309 30.42 8.27 5.84
C ASP A 309 30.26 9.11 7.14
N GLU A 310 29.52 8.57 8.13
CA GLU A 310 29.18 9.22 9.41
C GLU A 310 28.30 10.48 9.27
N GLY A 311 27.53 10.58 8.18
CA GLY A 311 26.58 11.66 7.91
C GLY A 311 25.32 11.68 8.79
N LEU A 312 24.30 12.42 8.35
CA LEU A 312 23.10 12.72 9.12
C LEU A 312 22.11 11.55 9.20
N LEU A 313 21.76 11.17 10.43
CA LEU A 313 20.73 10.18 10.73
C LEU A 313 19.40 10.87 11.06
N PHE A 314 18.33 10.55 10.33
CA PHE A 314 16.97 10.96 10.66
C PHE A 314 16.05 9.75 10.91
N SER A 315 15.15 9.87 11.90
CA SER A 315 13.91 9.08 11.92
C SER A 315 12.83 9.80 11.15
N TYR A 316 11.97 9.06 10.46
CA TYR A 316 10.71 9.57 9.95
C TYR A 316 9.56 8.94 10.71
N THR A 317 8.78 9.77 11.41
CA THR A 317 7.55 9.35 12.11
C THR A 317 6.35 9.67 11.21
N GLN A 318 5.77 8.65 10.57
CA GLN A 318 4.55 8.84 9.79
C GLN A 318 3.39 9.24 10.72
N GLN A 319 2.75 10.38 10.44
CA GLN A 319 1.55 10.92 11.11
C GLN A 319 0.78 11.86 10.15
N GLY A 320 -0.54 11.90 10.27
CA GLY A 320 -1.41 12.80 9.51
C GLY A 320 -1.04 14.29 9.61
N ASP A 321 -1.34 15.05 8.55
CA ASP A 321 -0.88 16.44 8.38
C ASP A 321 -1.24 17.37 9.56
N ASP A 322 -2.37 17.14 10.24
CA ASP A 322 -2.79 17.93 11.41
C ASP A 322 -1.85 17.77 12.61
N LEU A 323 -1.38 16.54 12.88
CA LEU A 323 -0.43 16.26 13.95
C LEU A 323 0.97 16.78 13.59
N ALA A 324 1.36 16.66 12.32
CA ALA A 324 2.61 17.22 11.80
C ALA A 324 2.63 18.76 11.90
N ARG A 325 1.53 19.45 11.56
CA ARG A 325 1.37 20.89 11.84
C ARG A 325 1.44 21.21 13.32
N GLY A 326 0.80 20.39 14.17
CA GLY A 326 0.86 20.51 15.63
C GLY A 326 2.29 20.45 16.17
N GLN A 327 3.16 19.58 15.62
CA GLN A 327 4.55 19.48 16.06
C GLN A 327 5.37 20.75 15.75
N VAL A 328 5.08 21.47 14.66
CA VAL A 328 5.71 22.78 14.36
C VAL A 328 5.36 23.85 15.41
N LEU A 329 4.18 23.73 16.03
CA LEU A 329 3.66 24.65 17.04
C LEU A 329 3.93 24.19 18.48
N SER A 330 4.66 23.09 18.68
CA SER A 330 5.04 22.59 20.01
C SER A 330 6.14 23.43 20.66
N ASP A 331 6.46 23.15 21.93
CA ASP A 331 7.59 23.77 22.64
C ASP A 331 8.96 23.21 22.17
N GLU A 332 8.98 22.10 21.43
CA GLU A 332 10.19 21.50 20.84
C GLU A 332 9.97 21.14 19.35
N PRO A 333 9.92 22.13 18.44
CA PRO A 333 9.56 21.88 17.04
C PRO A 333 10.51 20.94 16.30
N TRP A 334 9.93 20.05 15.51
CA TRP A 334 10.67 19.19 14.59
C TRP A 334 10.57 19.73 13.16
N LEU A 335 11.30 19.12 12.21
CA LEU A 335 11.04 19.36 10.79
C LEU A 335 9.87 18.46 10.36
N SER A 336 8.70 19.08 10.21
CA SER A 336 7.43 18.41 9.93
C SER A 336 7.06 18.50 8.46
N VAL A 337 6.40 17.50 7.89
CA VAL A 337 6.02 17.46 6.47
C VAL A 337 4.51 17.29 6.29
N PHE A 338 3.89 18.19 5.55
CA PHE A 338 2.45 18.25 5.28
C PHE A 338 2.16 18.97 3.95
N THR A 339 0.94 18.91 3.41
CA THR A 339 0.62 19.63 2.14
C THR A 339 0.01 21.02 2.35
N ARG A 340 -0.92 21.21 3.30
CA ARG A 340 -1.50 22.53 3.62
C ARG A 340 -0.68 23.27 4.69
N PRO A 341 -0.52 24.60 4.58
CA PRO A 341 0.33 25.38 5.49
C PRO A 341 -0.12 25.30 6.96
N VAL A 342 0.77 25.73 7.85
CA VAL A 342 0.37 26.17 9.20
C VAL A 342 -0.31 27.51 9.03
N GLU A 343 -1.63 27.57 9.23
CA GLU A 343 -2.43 28.79 9.10
C GLU A 343 -1.95 29.86 10.07
N ALA A 344 -1.96 31.12 9.62
CA ALA A 344 -1.49 32.24 10.44
C ALA A 344 -2.34 32.43 11.72
N ALA A 345 -3.62 32.04 11.67
CA ALA A 345 -4.52 32.06 12.82
C ALA A 345 -4.21 30.98 13.88
N SER A 346 -3.42 29.95 13.56
CA SER A 346 -2.99 28.91 14.50
C SER A 346 -1.74 29.28 15.29
N ILE A 347 -1.00 30.31 14.87
CA ILE A 347 0.21 30.78 15.55
C ILE A 347 -0.21 31.73 16.69
N THR A 348 -0.01 31.32 17.94
CA THR A 348 -0.48 32.05 19.14
C THR A 348 0.56 32.97 19.79
N ASP A 349 1.81 32.90 19.34
CA ASP A 349 2.95 33.73 19.76
C ASP A 349 3.55 34.47 18.54
N ASP A 350 4.74 35.04 18.68
CA ASP A 350 5.46 35.72 17.60
C ASP A 350 6.47 34.81 16.85
N ARG A 351 6.37 33.48 16.98
CA ARG A 351 7.30 32.55 16.32
C ARG A 351 7.18 32.62 14.79
N GLU A 352 8.32 32.60 14.12
CA GLU A 352 8.36 32.56 12.65
C GLU A 352 8.39 31.10 12.16
N VAL A 353 7.32 30.64 11.52
CA VAL A 353 7.30 29.35 10.80
C VAL A 353 7.91 29.52 9.41
N VAL A 354 8.74 28.57 8.99
CA VAL A 354 9.38 28.56 7.67
C VAL A 354 9.03 27.28 6.91
N HIS A 355 8.34 27.44 5.78
CA HIS A 355 8.00 26.35 4.86
C HIS A 355 8.99 26.23 3.69
N SER A 356 9.29 24.99 3.32
CA SER A 356 10.17 24.61 2.21
C SER A 356 9.48 23.54 1.36
N PRO A 357 9.31 23.73 0.03
CA PRO A 357 8.94 22.63 -0.85
C PRO A 357 9.94 21.47 -0.68
N LEU A 358 9.44 20.23 -0.59
CA LEU A 358 10.26 19.03 -0.39
C LEU A 358 10.10 18.04 -1.55
N ALA A 359 8.86 17.68 -1.88
CA ALA A 359 8.53 16.69 -2.90
C ALA A 359 7.22 17.04 -3.62
N VAL A 360 7.02 16.47 -4.81
CA VAL A 360 5.78 16.55 -5.57
C VAL A 360 5.32 15.14 -5.92
N SER A 361 4.08 14.81 -5.58
CA SER A 361 3.41 13.54 -5.83
C SER A 361 1.94 13.80 -6.15
N GLY A 362 1.11 12.76 -6.20
CA GLY A 362 -0.33 12.91 -6.25
C GLY A 362 -1.06 11.73 -5.62
N ILE A 363 -2.30 11.96 -5.22
CA ILE A 363 -3.19 10.92 -4.69
C ILE A 363 -4.11 10.42 -5.81
N GLY A 364 -4.39 9.11 -5.87
CA GLY A 364 -5.14 8.51 -6.98
C GLY A 364 -5.89 7.24 -6.60
N ILE A 365 -6.68 6.73 -7.57
CA ILE A 365 -7.35 5.43 -7.45
C ILE A 365 -6.49 4.37 -8.14
N ALA A 366 -5.65 3.68 -7.38
CA ALA A 366 -4.92 2.51 -7.86
C ALA A 366 -5.82 1.28 -7.93
N TYR A 367 -5.50 0.33 -8.81
CA TYR A 367 -6.33 -0.86 -8.98
C TYR A 367 -5.57 -2.10 -9.47
N VAL A 368 -6.10 -3.27 -9.13
CA VAL A 368 -5.84 -4.51 -9.86
C VAL A 368 -7.18 -5.02 -10.36
N ILE A 369 -7.38 -4.95 -11.67
CA ILE A 369 -8.54 -5.51 -12.35
C ILE A 369 -8.03 -6.40 -13.48
N GLU A 370 -8.30 -7.70 -13.39
CA GLU A 370 -7.96 -8.70 -14.41
C GLU A 370 -9.20 -8.99 -15.28
N ARG A 371 -9.01 -9.34 -16.55
CA ARG A 371 -10.12 -9.63 -17.48
C ARG A 371 -10.74 -10.98 -17.18
N SER A 372 -11.83 -10.97 -16.44
CA SER A 372 -12.73 -12.11 -16.23
C SER A 372 -13.94 -11.97 -17.18
N PRO A 373 -14.01 -12.69 -18.31
CA PRO A 373 -15.12 -12.54 -19.25
C PRO A 373 -16.42 -13.08 -18.68
N ARG A 374 -17.51 -12.38 -18.96
CA ARG A 374 -18.86 -12.84 -18.65
C ARG A 374 -19.15 -14.16 -19.37
N SER A 375 -19.66 -15.13 -18.62
CA SER A 375 -20.11 -16.43 -19.14
C SER A 375 -21.52 -16.76 -18.63
N GLY A 376 -22.32 -17.45 -19.44
CA GLY A 376 -23.70 -17.80 -19.08
C GLY A 376 -24.50 -18.39 -20.24
N SER A 377 -25.70 -18.87 -19.95
CA SER A 377 -26.60 -19.43 -20.98
C SER A 377 -26.93 -18.40 -22.06
N GLY A 378 -26.52 -18.69 -23.30
CA GLY A 378 -26.77 -17.83 -24.46
C GLY A 378 -25.84 -16.62 -24.60
N TYR A 379 -24.79 -16.48 -23.77
CA TYR A 379 -23.79 -15.42 -23.91
C TYR A 379 -22.37 -15.98 -23.99
N THR A 380 -21.63 -15.55 -25.02
CA THR A 380 -20.20 -15.77 -25.19
C THR A 380 -19.54 -14.41 -25.38
N ALA A 381 -18.50 -14.11 -24.60
CA ALA A 381 -17.77 -12.85 -24.75
C ALA A 381 -17.08 -12.75 -26.13
N PRO A 382 -16.85 -11.54 -26.66
CA PRO A 382 -16.15 -11.36 -27.93
C PRO A 382 -14.76 -12.06 -27.97
N PRO A 383 -14.31 -12.55 -29.15
CA PRO A 383 -13.04 -13.26 -29.26
C PRO A 383 -11.81 -12.49 -28.77
N ASP A 384 -11.80 -11.16 -28.90
CA ASP A 384 -10.71 -10.31 -28.42
C ASP A 384 -10.70 -10.18 -26.88
N VAL A 385 -11.86 -10.30 -26.22
CA VAL A 385 -11.97 -10.34 -24.76
C VAL A 385 -11.53 -11.73 -24.26
N LEU A 386 -11.93 -12.80 -24.95
CA LEU A 386 -11.50 -14.16 -24.65
C LEU A 386 -9.98 -14.37 -24.84
N ALA A 387 -9.38 -13.72 -25.85
CA ALA A 387 -7.93 -13.77 -26.09
C ALA A 387 -7.10 -13.10 -24.98
N ARG A 388 -7.74 -12.25 -24.15
CA ARG A 388 -7.10 -11.44 -23.11
C ARG A 388 -7.50 -11.85 -21.69
N VAL A 389 -8.10 -13.05 -21.51
CA VAL A 389 -8.47 -13.62 -20.20
C VAL A 389 -7.32 -13.52 -19.21
N GLY A 390 -7.62 -13.01 -18.01
CA GLY A 390 -6.70 -12.89 -16.89
C GLY A 390 -5.65 -11.79 -17.00
N THR A 391 -5.49 -11.15 -18.15
CA THR A 391 -4.61 -9.97 -18.29
C THR A 391 -5.16 -8.77 -17.52
N ARG A 392 -4.30 -7.92 -16.95
CA ARG A 392 -4.73 -6.67 -16.29
C ARG A 392 -5.36 -5.68 -17.28
N VAL A 393 -6.42 -5.01 -16.85
CA VAL A 393 -6.90 -3.74 -17.42
C VAL A 393 -5.88 -2.67 -17.05
N LEU A 394 -5.50 -1.82 -18.01
CA LEU A 394 -4.47 -0.77 -17.82
C LEU A 394 -4.97 0.65 -18.20
N ASP A 395 -6.18 0.78 -18.73
CA ASP A 395 -6.86 2.06 -18.96
C ASP A 395 -8.24 2.01 -18.30
N LEU A 396 -8.36 2.65 -17.14
CA LEU A 396 -9.59 2.78 -16.35
C LEU A 396 -9.91 4.26 -16.21
N LYS A 397 -11.14 4.67 -16.50
CA LYS A 397 -11.59 6.07 -16.45
C LYS A 397 -12.62 6.25 -15.34
N LEU A 398 -12.35 7.18 -14.44
CA LEU A 398 -13.25 7.57 -13.35
C LEU A 398 -13.49 9.08 -13.35
N ASN A 399 -14.70 9.48 -12.99
CA ASN A 399 -15.06 10.87 -12.72
C ASN A 399 -15.39 11.03 -11.22
N ALA A 400 -15.52 12.29 -10.77
CA ALA A 400 -15.79 12.59 -9.37
C ALA A 400 -17.06 11.89 -8.83
N ARG A 401 -18.14 11.80 -9.64
CA ARG A 401 -19.38 11.14 -9.20
C ARG A 401 -19.20 9.63 -8.98
N LEU A 402 -18.44 8.95 -9.83
CA LEU A 402 -18.12 7.52 -9.63
C LEU A 402 -17.28 7.28 -8.36
N VAL A 403 -16.33 8.16 -8.06
CA VAL A 403 -15.54 8.08 -6.82
C VAL A 403 -16.42 8.40 -5.60
N ALA A 404 -17.28 9.42 -5.67
CA ALA A 404 -18.26 9.72 -4.63
C ALA A 404 -19.23 8.54 -4.37
N LYS A 405 -19.70 7.85 -5.42
CA LYS A 405 -20.54 6.63 -5.29
C LYS A 405 -19.83 5.49 -4.54
N LEU A 406 -18.53 5.30 -4.77
CA LEU A 406 -17.68 4.32 -4.06
C LEU A 406 -17.48 4.71 -2.59
N LEU A 407 -17.10 5.96 -2.32
CA LEU A 407 -16.82 6.47 -0.97
C LEU A 407 -18.06 6.53 -0.08
N THR A 408 -19.22 6.86 -0.65
CA THR A 408 -20.50 6.95 0.09
C THR A 408 -21.23 5.61 0.26
N GLN A 409 -20.58 4.47 0.03
CA GLN A 409 -21.20 3.13 0.07
C GLN A 409 -22.55 3.07 -0.69
N SER A 410 -22.63 3.67 -1.88
CA SER A 410 -23.90 3.81 -2.59
C SER A 410 -24.25 2.60 -3.48
N TYR A 411 -23.33 1.67 -3.70
CA TYR A 411 -23.61 0.41 -4.38
C TYR A 411 -24.23 -0.62 -3.43
N ARG A 412 -25.11 -1.48 -3.94
CA ARG A 412 -25.83 -2.47 -3.10
C ARG A 412 -24.89 -3.44 -2.39
N ALA A 413 -23.82 -3.88 -3.04
CA ALA A 413 -22.84 -4.78 -2.44
C ALA A 413 -21.88 -4.08 -1.44
N ALA A 414 -21.94 -2.75 -1.29
CA ALA A 414 -21.16 -1.99 -0.31
C ALA A 414 -21.87 -1.84 1.05
N VAL A 415 -23.12 -2.28 1.16
CA VAL A 415 -23.95 -2.20 2.36
C VAL A 415 -24.00 -3.58 3.02
N ALA A 416 -23.78 -3.65 4.34
CA ALA A 416 -23.84 -4.90 5.07
C ALA A 416 -25.28 -5.31 5.44
N GLY A 417 -26.13 -4.36 5.81
CA GLY A 417 -27.52 -4.63 6.20
C GLY A 417 -28.49 -4.86 5.04
N PRO A 418 -29.81 -4.85 5.30
CA PRO A 418 -30.86 -5.16 4.31
C PRO A 418 -30.89 -4.27 3.05
N GLY A 419 -30.22 -3.12 3.04
CA GLY A 419 -29.98 -2.33 1.83
C GLY A 419 -31.20 -1.71 1.13
N GLU A 420 -32.38 -1.68 1.76
CA GLU A 420 -33.64 -1.19 1.15
C GLU A 420 -33.52 0.20 0.50
N TYR A 421 -32.72 1.08 1.11
CA TYR A 421 -32.50 2.46 0.64
C TYR A 421 -31.53 2.58 -0.56
N VAL A 422 -30.84 1.49 -0.91
CA VAL A 422 -30.02 1.36 -2.13
C VAL A 422 -30.57 0.27 -3.08
N ALA A 423 -31.78 -0.27 -2.84
CA ALA A 423 -32.30 -1.43 -3.57
C ALA A 423 -32.37 -1.25 -5.11
N ASP A 424 -32.64 -0.02 -5.57
CA ASP A 424 -32.69 0.35 -6.99
C ASP A 424 -31.31 0.63 -7.61
N ASN A 425 -30.25 0.79 -6.79
CA ASN A 425 -28.93 1.19 -7.26
C ASN A 425 -28.22 0.03 -7.99
N PRO A 426 -27.19 0.33 -8.82
CA PRO A 426 -26.30 -0.69 -9.37
C PRO A 426 -25.69 -1.58 -8.27
N PHE A 427 -25.45 -2.85 -8.61
CA PHE A 427 -24.95 -3.82 -7.62
C PHE A 427 -23.52 -3.50 -7.16
N THR A 428 -22.65 -3.14 -8.12
CA THR A 428 -21.25 -2.74 -7.96
C THR A 428 -20.88 -1.72 -9.04
N LEU A 429 -19.69 -1.11 -8.95
CA LEU A 429 -19.14 -0.20 -9.97
C LEU A 429 -19.19 -0.82 -11.38
N ALA A 430 -18.81 -2.09 -11.52
CA ALA A 430 -18.80 -2.79 -12.81
C ALA A 430 -20.19 -2.99 -13.43
N LYS A 431 -21.28 -2.73 -12.70
CA LYS A 431 -22.66 -2.75 -13.19
C LYS A 431 -23.30 -1.36 -13.23
N ASP A 432 -22.55 -0.30 -12.92
CA ASP A 432 -23.01 1.09 -13.05
C ASP A 432 -23.01 1.51 -14.54
N PRO A 433 -24.16 1.90 -15.11
CA PRO A 433 -24.24 2.40 -16.49
C PRO A 433 -23.34 3.61 -16.76
N GLU A 434 -23.03 4.44 -15.76
CA GLU A 434 -22.07 5.53 -15.87
C GLU A 434 -20.67 4.99 -16.13
N PHE A 435 -20.21 4.07 -15.28
CA PHE A 435 -18.90 3.46 -15.37
C PHE A 435 -18.72 2.68 -16.68
N VAL A 436 -19.72 1.89 -17.08
CA VAL A 436 -19.70 1.16 -18.35
C VAL A 436 -19.68 2.11 -19.55
N SER A 437 -20.37 3.26 -19.49
CA SER A 437 -20.33 4.26 -20.57
C SER A 437 -18.94 4.92 -20.75
N LEU A 438 -18.13 4.96 -19.69
CA LEU A 438 -16.74 5.45 -19.72
C LEU A 438 -15.74 4.35 -20.06
N ASN A 439 -16.07 3.09 -19.73
CA ASN A 439 -15.21 1.92 -19.86
C ASN A 439 -15.97 0.75 -20.55
N PRO A 440 -16.25 0.83 -21.88
CA PRO A 440 -17.18 -0.10 -22.54
C PRO A 440 -16.77 -1.57 -22.50
N GLU A 441 -15.48 -1.88 -22.35
CA GLU A 441 -14.99 -3.27 -22.22
C GLU A 441 -15.67 -4.02 -21.07
N PHE A 442 -16.09 -3.32 -20.01
CA PHE A 442 -16.76 -3.92 -18.85
C PHE A 442 -18.17 -4.45 -19.13
N GLU A 443 -18.80 -4.13 -20.27
CA GLU A 443 -20.04 -4.79 -20.71
C GLU A 443 -19.83 -6.31 -20.90
N HIS A 444 -18.62 -6.71 -21.29
CA HIS A 444 -18.25 -8.10 -21.59
C HIS A 444 -17.56 -8.82 -20.43
N LEU A 445 -17.34 -8.15 -19.30
CA LEU A 445 -16.63 -8.67 -18.13
C LEU A 445 -17.60 -8.95 -16.97
N ASP A 446 -17.23 -9.89 -16.09
CA ASP A 446 -17.98 -10.16 -14.88
C ASP A 446 -17.10 -10.48 -13.68
N TYR A 447 -17.52 -9.93 -12.53
CA TYR A 447 -16.74 -9.81 -11.30
C TYR A 447 -17.49 -10.33 -10.07
N PHE A 448 -18.63 -11.02 -10.26
CA PHE A 448 -19.35 -11.78 -9.22
C PHE A 448 -19.70 -11.04 -7.92
N GLY A 449 -19.69 -9.70 -7.91
CA GLY A 449 -19.94 -8.86 -6.73
C GLY A 449 -18.73 -8.06 -6.23
N SER A 450 -17.54 -8.24 -6.80
CA SER A 450 -16.38 -7.39 -6.55
C SER A 450 -16.54 -5.98 -7.15
N LEU A 451 -15.66 -5.06 -6.74
CA LEU A 451 -15.76 -3.61 -6.94
C LEU A 451 -17.01 -2.94 -6.29
N PRO A 452 -17.42 -3.30 -5.05
CA PRO A 452 -18.48 -2.60 -4.34
C PRO A 452 -18.04 -1.23 -3.78
N SER A 453 -16.75 -1.09 -3.46
CA SER A 453 -16.16 0.05 -2.76
C SER A 453 -14.72 0.26 -3.23
N VAL A 454 -14.06 1.28 -2.68
CA VAL A 454 -12.62 1.51 -2.77
C VAL A 454 -12.02 1.34 -1.37
N ILE A 455 -10.85 0.72 -1.27
CA ILE A 455 -10.09 0.65 -0.01
C ILE A 455 -9.62 2.08 0.32
N THR A 456 -9.84 2.49 1.57
CA THR A 456 -9.51 3.82 2.08
C THR A 456 -8.55 3.69 3.26
N PRO A 457 -7.53 4.55 3.40
CA PRO A 457 -6.76 4.65 4.64
C PRO A 457 -7.64 5.08 5.81
N PHE A 458 -7.23 4.74 7.03
CA PHE A 458 -7.88 5.18 8.28
C PHE A 458 -7.48 6.60 8.70
N GLU A 459 -6.26 7.01 8.38
CA GLU A 459 -5.66 8.25 8.87
C GLU A 459 -6.27 9.53 8.28
N ASN A 460 -6.33 10.58 9.11
CA ASN A 460 -6.71 11.94 8.68
C ASN A 460 -5.56 12.56 7.86
N ALA A 461 -5.84 12.97 6.63
CA ALA A 461 -4.83 13.55 5.75
C ALA A 461 -5.38 14.69 4.90
N ASP A 462 -4.51 15.63 4.55
CA ASP A 462 -4.82 16.69 3.59
C ASP A 462 -5.08 16.11 2.19
N ALA A 463 -4.44 14.98 1.85
CA ALA A 463 -4.71 14.24 0.62
C ALA A 463 -6.17 13.76 0.52
N ASN A 464 -6.78 13.36 1.64
CA ASN A 464 -8.19 12.98 1.71
C ASN A 464 -9.09 14.21 1.48
N HIS A 465 -8.75 15.35 2.10
CA HIS A 465 -9.40 16.63 1.85
C HIS A 465 -9.28 17.06 0.38
N ALA A 466 -8.14 16.83 -0.28
CA ALA A 466 -7.98 17.10 -1.71
C ALA A 466 -8.93 16.22 -2.58
N VAL A 467 -9.07 14.92 -2.26
CA VAL A 467 -10.04 14.03 -2.93
C VAL A 467 -11.47 14.56 -2.77
N TRP A 468 -11.87 14.98 -1.57
CA TRP A 468 -13.21 15.52 -1.35
C TRP A 468 -13.42 16.91 -1.98
N GLY A 469 -12.40 17.77 -1.99
CA GLY A 469 -12.42 19.06 -2.67
C GLY A 469 -12.60 18.94 -4.19
N TRP A 470 -11.97 17.94 -4.81
CA TRP A 470 -12.22 17.57 -6.21
C TRP A 470 -13.64 17.04 -6.43
N ILE A 471 -14.18 16.25 -5.49
CA ILE A 471 -15.59 15.81 -5.53
C ILE A 471 -16.56 16.99 -5.39
N ALA A 472 -16.24 17.96 -4.54
CA ALA A 472 -17.04 19.16 -4.34
C ALA A 472 -17.02 20.13 -5.55
N SER A 473 -15.92 20.17 -6.32
CA SER A 473 -15.80 21.03 -7.50
C SER A 473 -16.63 20.52 -8.70
N ASP A 474 -16.81 19.20 -8.82
CA ASP A 474 -17.65 18.61 -9.86
C ASP A 474 -19.13 18.69 -9.48
N LYS A 475 -19.88 19.53 -10.22
CA LYS A 475 -21.31 19.80 -10.00
C LYS A 475 -22.19 18.55 -10.00
N ASP A 476 -21.83 17.56 -10.82
CA ASP A 476 -22.57 16.31 -10.98
C ASP A 476 -22.34 15.38 -9.78
N ALA A 477 -21.15 15.40 -9.19
CA ALA A 477 -20.78 14.68 -7.97
C ALA A 477 -21.33 15.34 -6.70
N ALA A 478 -21.16 16.65 -6.56
CA ALA A 478 -21.70 17.42 -5.44
C ALA A 478 -23.24 17.32 -5.36
N ALA A 479 -23.93 17.42 -6.49
CA ALA A 479 -25.39 17.24 -6.55
C ALA A 479 -25.82 15.82 -6.15
N PHE A 480 -25.03 14.79 -6.51
CA PHE A 480 -25.27 13.41 -6.09
C PHE A 480 -25.17 13.24 -4.58
N VAL A 481 -24.07 13.71 -3.96
CA VAL A 481 -23.87 13.65 -2.49
C VAL A 481 -24.96 14.44 -1.75
N ALA A 482 -25.40 15.58 -2.29
CA ALA A 482 -26.54 16.34 -1.75
C ALA A 482 -27.89 15.60 -1.83
N GLY A 483 -27.98 14.49 -2.57
CA GLY A 483 -29.17 13.63 -2.65
C GLY A 483 -29.91 13.64 -3.98
N THR A 484 -29.39 14.33 -5.01
CA THR A 484 -29.96 14.31 -6.36
C THR A 484 -29.63 12.97 -7.03
N PRO A 485 -30.60 12.19 -7.54
CA PRO A 485 -30.30 11.00 -8.31
C PRO A 485 -29.47 11.35 -9.55
N ASP A 486 -28.58 10.45 -9.97
CA ASP A 486 -27.92 10.61 -11.27
C ASP A 486 -28.91 10.41 -12.43
N LYS A 487 -28.45 10.64 -13.68
CA LYS A 487 -29.30 10.52 -14.87
C LYS A 487 -29.75 9.07 -15.20
N TRP A 488 -29.25 8.07 -14.47
CA TRP A 488 -29.67 6.67 -14.55
C TRP A 488 -30.56 6.25 -13.37
N GLY A 489 -30.78 7.14 -12.40
CA GLY A 489 -31.65 6.94 -11.24
C GLY A 489 -30.93 6.48 -9.97
N MET A 490 -29.61 6.32 -9.98
CA MET A 490 -28.84 5.93 -8.80
C MET A 490 -28.88 7.05 -7.75
N LYS A 491 -29.13 6.69 -6.50
CA LYS A 491 -29.24 7.61 -5.36
C LYS A 491 -28.03 7.45 -4.42
N VAL A 492 -27.57 8.53 -3.80
CA VAL A 492 -26.62 8.44 -2.68
C VAL A 492 -27.23 7.63 -1.54
N ASN A 493 -26.41 6.82 -0.87
CA ASN A 493 -26.76 6.18 0.39
C ASN A 493 -27.28 7.24 1.38
N ARG A 494 -28.45 6.99 1.99
CA ARG A 494 -29.15 7.97 2.84
C ARG A 494 -28.32 8.45 4.03
N TYR A 495 -27.38 7.63 4.53
CA TYR A 495 -26.52 7.98 5.66
C TYR A 495 -25.40 8.97 5.30
N TYR A 496 -25.13 9.15 4.00
CA TYR A 496 -24.16 10.10 3.45
C TYR A 496 -24.81 11.33 2.79
N ARG A 497 -26.15 11.39 2.75
CA ARG A 497 -26.87 12.45 2.05
C ARG A 497 -26.63 13.80 2.72
N GLY A 498 -26.02 14.72 1.99
CA GLY A 498 -25.71 16.07 2.48
C GLY A 498 -24.59 16.09 3.51
N MET A 499 -23.70 15.08 3.52
CA MET A 499 -22.45 15.14 4.28
C MET A 499 -21.61 16.36 3.90
N VAL A 500 -20.78 16.82 4.84
CA VAL A 500 -19.78 17.85 4.57
C VAL A 500 -18.67 17.23 3.71
N LEU A 501 -18.24 17.95 2.67
CA LEU A 501 -17.12 17.54 1.79
C LEU A 501 -15.80 18.22 2.17
N ASP A 502 -15.83 19.23 3.03
CA ASP A 502 -14.64 19.82 3.64
C ASP A 502 -14.27 19.02 4.90
N GLN A 503 -13.48 17.94 4.71
CA GLN A 503 -13.08 17.01 5.76
C GLN A 503 -11.83 16.20 5.36
N THR A 504 -11.08 15.71 6.36
CA THR A 504 -9.79 14.99 6.19
C THR A 504 -9.89 13.46 6.34
N GLU A 505 -11.09 12.89 6.53
CA GLU A 505 -11.33 11.44 6.70
C GLU A 505 -12.23 10.85 5.59
N PHE A 506 -12.26 9.51 5.47
CA PHE A 506 -13.18 8.76 4.58
C PHE A 506 -14.25 7.99 5.38
N PRO A 507 -15.23 8.69 5.98
CA PRO A 507 -16.07 8.15 7.04
C PRO A 507 -16.92 6.95 6.58
N LYS A 508 -17.22 6.05 7.53
CA LYS A 508 -18.08 4.89 7.35
C LYS A 508 -19.46 5.09 8.01
N TYR A 509 -20.25 6.02 7.48
CA TYR A 509 -21.50 6.47 8.12
C TYR A 509 -22.66 5.48 8.07
N ASP A 510 -22.63 4.41 7.26
CA ASP A 510 -23.71 3.42 7.23
C ASP A 510 -23.66 2.53 8.50
N PRO A 511 -24.64 2.61 9.42
CA PRO A 511 -24.61 1.88 10.69
C PRO A 511 -25.26 0.49 10.58
N THR A 512 -25.66 0.06 9.38
CA THR A 512 -26.41 -1.19 9.22
C THR A 512 -25.51 -2.41 9.28
N CYS A 513 -26.04 -3.49 9.84
CA CYS A 513 -25.35 -4.78 9.91
C CYS A 513 -26.27 -5.91 9.42
N GLN A 514 -25.67 -6.93 8.80
CA GLN A 514 -26.30 -8.22 8.60
C GLN A 514 -26.36 -8.96 9.94
N VAL A 515 -27.56 -9.35 10.37
CA VAL A 515 -27.75 -10.21 11.54
C VAL A 515 -28.07 -11.63 11.05
N PHE A 516 -27.41 -12.62 11.65
CA PHE A 516 -27.56 -14.03 11.29
C PHE A 516 -28.43 -14.76 12.32
N VAL A 517 -29.08 -15.84 11.90
CA VAL A 517 -29.86 -16.73 12.80
C VAL A 517 -29.00 -17.75 13.55
N THR A 518 -27.67 -17.72 13.33
CA THR A 518 -26.65 -18.60 13.91
C THR A 518 -25.88 -17.88 15.02
N THR A 519 -24.82 -18.50 15.56
CA THR A 519 -23.90 -17.85 16.51
C THR A 519 -22.96 -16.82 15.87
N GLN A 520 -23.03 -16.62 14.55
CA GLN A 520 -22.21 -15.67 13.82
C GLN A 520 -22.48 -14.23 14.30
N ALA A 521 -21.42 -13.52 14.68
CA ALA A 521 -21.51 -12.12 15.05
C ALA A 521 -22.02 -11.27 13.87
N PRO A 522 -22.82 -10.19 14.09
CA PRO A 522 -23.32 -9.36 13.02
C PRO A 522 -22.21 -8.85 12.09
N LYS A 523 -22.44 -8.89 10.76
CA LYS A 523 -21.50 -8.31 9.79
C LYS A 523 -21.85 -6.84 9.60
N CYS A 524 -21.00 -5.91 10.00
CA CYS A 524 -21.26 -4.48 9.89
C CYS A 524 -20.40 -3.83 8.78
N THR A 525 -20.52 -2.51 8.60
CA THR A 525 -19.76 -1.76 7.58
C THR A 525 -18.25 -2.02 7.63
N THR A 526 -17.64 -2.09 8.82
CA THR A 526 -16.19 -2.36 8.95
C THR A 526 -15.78 -3.75 8.47
N GLN A 527 -16.69 -4.75 8.42
CA GLN A 527 -16.41 -6.06 7.84
C GLN A 527 -16.58 -6.09 6.30
N VAL A 528 -17.37 -5.19 5.70
CA VAL A 528 -17.64 -5.16 4.25
C VAL A 528 -16.85 -4.10 3.48
N ALA A 529 -16.37 -3.07 4.18
CA ALA A 529 -15.50 -2.03 3.64
C ALA A 529 -14.54 -1.52 4.73
N PRO A 530 -13.65 -2.39 5.27
CA PRO A 530 -12.65 -1.98 6.25
C PRO A 530 -11.72 -0.89 5.72
N TYR A 531 -11.12 -0.15 6.65
CA TYR A 531 -9.99 0.70 6.35
C TYR A 531 -8.72 -0.13 6.18
N ALA A 532 -7.80 0.34 5.34
CA ALA A 532 -6.39 0.02 5.50
C ALA A 532 -5.80 0.89 6.62
N ASN A 533 -4.72 0.44 7.26
CA ASN A 533 -4.03 1.26 8.27
C ASN A 533 -3.45 2.54 7.64
N ASP A 534 -2.88 2.37 6.44
CA ASP A 534 -2.05 3.33 5.71
C ASP A 534 -2.19 3.07 4.18
N LEU A 535 -1.70 3.98 3.34
CA LEU A 535 -1.72 3.89 1.87
C LEU A 535 -0.90 2.67 1.39
N HIS A 536 0.21 2.38 2.05
CA HIS A 536 1.09 1.25 1.82
C HIS A 536 0.36 -0.10 1.96
N THR A 537 -0.39 -0.29 3.04
CA THR A 537 -1.24 -1.47 3.29
C THR A 537 -2.36 -1.55 2.24
N ALA A 538 -2.96 -0.41 1.87
CA ALA A 538 -4.00 -0.36 0.84
C ALA A 538 -3.46 -0.79 -0.54
N ALA A 539 -2.28 -0.31 -0.92
CA ALA A 539 -1.58 -0.66 -2.14
C ALA A 539 -1.18 -2.13 -2.16
N ARG A 540 -0.53 -2.61 -1.11
CA ARG A 540 -0.06 -4.00 -0.99
C ARG A 540 -1.21 -5.00 -1.03
N ALA A 541 -2.32 -4.73 -0.33
CA ALA A 541 -3.54 -5.53 -0.41
C ALA A 541 -4.11 -5.55 -1.84
N THR A 542 -4.20 -4.37 -2.48
CA THR A 542 -4.69 -4.25 -3.87
C THR A 542 -3.82 -5.03 -4.85
N ALA A 543 -2.48 -4.95 -4.72
CA ALA A 543 -1.52 -5.67 -5.55
C ALA A 543 -1.69 -7.19 -5.48
N ARG A 544 -1.99 -7.70 -4.28
CA ARG A 544 -2.33 -9.11 -4.02
C ARG A 544 -3.70 -9.53 -4.53
N GLY A 545 -4.58 -8.58 -4.90
CA GLY A 545 -5.99 -8.83 -5.19
C GLY A 545 -6.82 -9.10 -3.94
N GLN A 546 -6.47 -8.49 -2.81
CA GLN A 546 -7.26 -8.48 -1.58
C GLN A 546 -8.08 -7.19 -1.54
N ASP A 547 -9.38 -7.30 -1.28
CA ASP A 547 -10.30 -6.17 -1.04
C ASP A 547 -10.42 -5.84 0.47
N LEU A 548 -9.57 -6.44 1.29
CA LEU A 548 -9.55 -6.42 2.76
C LEU A 548 -10.84 -6.89 3.46
N THR A 549 -11.90 -7.26 2.73
CA THR A 549 -13.19 -7.62 3.33
C THR A 549 -13.07 -8.79 4.30
N GLU A 550 -13.83 -8.75 5.38
CA GLU A 550 -13.78 -9.81 6.40
C GLU A 550 -14.81 -10.90 6.11
N ILE A 551 -14.41 -12.15 6.31
CA ILE A 551 -15.25 -13.34 6.27
C ILE A 551 -15.30 -13.99 7.64
N TRP A 552 -16.43 -14.61 7.96
CA TRP A 552 -16.60 -15.35 9.20
C TRP A 552 -15.81 -16.67 9.13
N ASP A 553 -15.11 -16.99 10.21
CA ASP A 553 -14.42 -18.25 10.40
C ASP A 553 -15.09 -19.05 11.51
N ASP A 554 -15.74 -20.15 11.14
CA ASP A 554 -16.43 -21.02 12.10
C ASP A 554 -15.47 -21.72 13.07
N ALA A 555 -14.19 -21.90 12.71
CA ALA A 555 -13.20 -22.54 13.58
C ALA A 555 -12.80 -21.63 14.76
N SER A 556 -12.51 -20.35 14.49
CA SER A 556 -12.16 -19.37 15.54
C SER A 556 -13.36 -18.61 16.11
N GLN A 557 -14.55 -18.74 15.52
CA GLN A 557 -15.77 -17.96 15.83
C GLN A 557 -15.50 -16.44 15.77
N ARG A 558 -14.75 -15.99 14.76
CA ARG A 558 -14.36 -14.58 14.55
C ARG A 558 -14.42 -14.21 13.07
N TYR A 559 -14.49 -12.91 12.81
CA TYR A 559 -14.16 -12.36 11.50
C TYR A 559 -12.65 -12.41 11.28
N ARG A 560 -12.24 -12.71 10.04
CA ARG A 560 -10.87 -12.66 9.57
C ARG A 560 -10.83 -12.10 8.14
N PRO A 561 -9.71 -11.52 7.69
CA PRO A 561 -9.56 -11.09 6.29
C PRO A 561 -9.85 -12.22 5.30
N ALA A 562 -10.50 -11.87 4.19
CA ALA A 562 -10.67 -12.74 3.04
C ALA A 562 -9.31 -13.12 2.43
N ALA A 563 -9.25 -14.30 1.81
CA ALA A 563 -8.09 -14.68 1.02
C ALA A 563 -7.99 -13.80 -0.24
N ALA A 564 -6.78 -13.69 -0.80
CA ALA A 564 -6.57 -13.04 -2.10
C ALA A 564 -7.49 -13.63 -3.17
N GLN A 565 -8.09 -12.77 -4.00
CA GLN A 565 -8.89 -13.20 -5.14
C GLN A 565 -8.00 -14.01 -6.12
N PRO A 566 -8.53 -15.08 -6.75
CA PRO A 566 -7.74 -15.97 -7.58
C PRO A 566 -7.19 -15.27 -8.83
N ALA A 567 -5.97 -15.64 -9.23
CA ALA A 567 -5.29 -15.08 -10.40
C ALA A 567 -6.09 -15.29 -11.69
N GLY A 568 -6.18 -14.23 -12.48
CA GLY A 568 -7.01 -14.11 -13.67
C GLY A 568 -8.44 -13.61 -13.40
N ARG A 569 -8.78 -13.27 -12.15
CA ARG A 569 -10.11 -12.78 -11.72
C ARG A 569 -10.06 -11.65 -10.69
N ARG A 570 -8.88 -11.15 -10.32
CA ARG A 570 -8.73 -10.10 -9.30
C ARG A 570 -9.41 -8.80 -9.73
N ALA A 571 -10.07 -8.14 -8.78
CA ALA A 571 -10.80 -6.89 -8.96
C ALA A 571 -10.88 -6.12 -7.62
N ALA A 572 -9.89 -5.24 -7.40
CA ALA A 572 -9.77 -4.38 -6.23
C ALA A 572 -9.36 -2.94 -6.63
N LEU A 573 -9.76 -1.96 -5.80
CA LEU A 573 -9.44 -0.54 -5.93
C LEU A 573 -8.94 -0.01 -4.58
N ALA A 574 -7.96 0.89 -4.58
CA ALA A 574 -7.53 1.61 -3.38
C ALA A 574 -7.26 3.10 -3.66
N ILE A 575 -7.43 3.93 -2.64
CA ILE A 575 -6.86 5.29 -2.60
C ILE A 575 -5.42 5.16 -2.08
N VAL A 576 -4.46 5.62 -2.88
CA VAL A 576 -3.01 5.56 -2.61
C VAL A 576 -2.30 6.74 -3.27
N ASP A 577 -1.09 7.06 -2.83
CA ASP A 577 -0.22 8.02 -3.50
C ASP A 577 0.51 7.40 -4.71
N THR A 578 1.08 8.25 -5.55
CA THR A 578 1.77 7.87 -6.79
C THR A 578 3.07 7.11 -6.57
N GLY A 579 3.82 7.36 -5.48
CA GLY A 579 5.06 6.66 -5.15
C GLY A 579 4.79 5.23 -4.69
N THR A 580 3.85 5.06 -3.76
CA THR A 580 3.40 3.73 -3.31
C THR A 580 2.76 2.94 -4.45
N ALA A 581 1.97 3.58 -5.32
CA ALA A 581 1.42 2.92 -6.50
C ALA A 581 2.51 2.42 -7.46
N ALA A 582 3.59 3.19 -7.68
CA ALA A 582 4.73 2.77 -8.49
C ALA A 582 5.48 1.60 -7.86
N ARG A 583 5.77 1.66 -6.55
CA ARG A 583 6.38 0.58 -5.76
C ARG A 583 5.62 -0.75 -5.87
N TYR A 584 4.28 -0.71 -5.92
CA TYR A 584 3.44 -1.90 -6.07
C TYR A 584 3.01 -2.20 -7.52
N GLN A 585 3.58 -1.51 -8.52
CA GLN A 585 3.26 -1.66 -9.95
C GLN A 585 1.75 -1.66 -10.22
N LEU A 586 1.04 -0.75 -9.55
CA LEU A 586 -0.40 -0.59 -9.66
C LEU A 586 -0.72 0.45 -10.75
N PRO A 587 -1.51 0.09 -11.78
CA PRO A 587 -2.09 1.12 -12.64
C PRO A 587 -3.02 2.01 -11.81
N MET A 588 -2.98 3.32 -12.09
CA MET A 588 -3.90 4.31 -11.51
C MET A 588 -4.95 4.73 -12.53
N ALA A 589 -6.18 4.93 -12.06
CA ALA A 589 -7.29 5.37 -12.88
C ALA A 589 -7.03 6.77 -13.45
N ARG A 590 -7.38 6.97 -14.71
CA ARG A 590 -7.43 8.28 -15.33
C ARG A 590 -8.60 9.05 -14.74
N LEU A 591 -8.31 10.14 -14.05
CA LEU A 591 -9.32 10.99 -13.41
C LEU A 591 -9.74 12.13 -14.33
N ARG A 592 -11.01 12.49 -14.30
CA ARG A 592 -11.57 13.63 -15.04
C ARG A 592 -11.19 14.95 -14.34
N ASN A 593 -10.37 15.78 -14.97
CA ASN A 593 -10.11 17.16 -14.53
C ASN A 593 -11.27 18.11 -14.88
N ALA A 594 -11.26 19.36 -14.39
CA ALA A 594 -12.33 20.33 -14.64
C ALA A 594 -12.57 20.59 -16.14
N HIS A 595 -11.48 20.65 -16.92
CA HIS A 595 -11.49 20.70 -18.40
C HIS A 595 -12.09 19.46 -19.08
N GLY A 596 -12.51 18.46 -18.32
CA GLY A 596 -13.21 17.27 -18.78
C GLY A 596 -12.33 16.23 -19.46
N LYS A 597 -11.01 16.29 -19.30
CA LYS A 597 -10.06 15.30 -19.81
C LYS A 597 -9.77 14.24 -18.75
N TYR A 598 -9.66 12.99 -19.19
CA TYR A 598 -9.24 11.87 -18.34
C TYR A 598 -7.72 11.76 -18.36
N VAL A 599 -7.08 12.12 -17.24
CA VAL A 599 -5.62 12.25 -17.09
C VAL A 599 -5.11 11.22 -16.09
N ALA A 600 -4.04 10.50 -16.42
CA ALA A 600 -3.30 9.62 -15.51
C ALA A 600 -2.22 10.44 -14.78
N PRO A 601 -1.81 10.09 -13.55
CA PRO A 601 -0.75 10.80 -12.81
C PRO A 601 0.64 10.39 -13.30
N THR A 602 1.05 10.92 -14.45
CA THR A 602 2.43 10.84 -14.96
C THR A 602 3.24 12.06 -14.54
N GLU A 603 4.56 11.96 -14.55
CA GLU A 603 5.47 13.09 -14.28
C GLU A 603 5.09 14.36 -15.08
N LEU A 604 4.81 14.22 -16.37
CA LEU A 604 4.44 15.32 -17.27
C LEU A 604 3.11 16.00 -16.89
N THR A 605 2.13 15.21 -16.46
CA THR A 605 0.78 15.69 -16.12
C THR A 605 0.69 16.23 -14.70
N MET A 606 1.53 15.75 -13.79
CA MET A 606 1.71 16.31 -12.46
C MET A 606 2.53 17.60 -12.53
N THR A 607 3.60 17.64 -13.33
CA THR A 607 4.31 18.90 -13.68
C THR A 607 3.35 19.94 -14.29
N SER A 608 2.44 19.52 -15.16
CA SER A 608 1.39 20.40 -15.72
C SER A 608 0.45 20.95 -14.64
N ALA A 609 0.19 20.20 -13.58
CA ALA A 609 -0.66 20.63 -12.46
C ALA A 609 0.03 21.67 -11.55
N LEU A 610 1.36 21.69 -11.48
CA LEU A 610 2.09 22.74 -10.75
C LEU A 610 1.86 24.14 -11.34
N MET A 611 1.57 24.24 -12.65
CA MET A 611 1.17 25.50 -13.31
C MET A 611 -0.28 25.91 -13.03
N ALA A 612 -1.05 25.05 -12.37
CA ALA A 612 -2.47 25.19 -12.09
C ALA A 612 -2.77 25.38 -10.59
N MET A 613 -1.75 25.35 -9.72
CA MET A 613 -1.92 25.55 -8.28
C MET A 613 -2.30 27.00 -7.94
N LYS A 614 -2.99 27.16 -6.81
CA LYS A 614 -3.44 28.45 -6.28
C LYS A 614 -2.62 28.83 -5.04
N ASP A 615 -2.38 30.12 -4.87
CA ASP A 615 -1.73 30.65 -3.67
C ASP A 615 -2.60 30.42 -2.42
N THR A 616 -1.95 30.12 -1.29
CA THR A 616 -2.59 30.09 0.04
C THR A 616 -2.44 31.45 0.73
N GLU A 617 -2.85 31.57 2.00
CA GLU A 617 -2.56 32.74 2.82
C GLU A 617 -1.09 32.85 3.28
N VAL A 618 -0.29 31.79 3.11
CA VAL A 618 1.14 31.76 3.48
C VAL A 618 2.01 31.92 2.24
N ASP A 619 2.83 32.98 2.23
CA ASP A 619 3.70 33.34 1.11
C ASP A 619 4.58 32.16 0.64
N GLY A 620 4.45 31.80 -0.63
CA GLY A 620 5.19 30.71 -1.27
C GLY A 620 4.60 29.31 -1.03
N VAL A 621 3.58 29.15 -0.19
CA VAL A 621 2.83 27.89 -0.11
C VAL A 621 1.66 27.96 -1.07
N VAL A 622 1.61 27.03 -2.03
CA VAL A 622 0.55 26.89 -3.01
C VAL A 622 -0.11 25.53 -2.85
N GLU A 623 -1.40 25.46 -3.13
CA GLU A 623 -2.18 24.22 -3.04
C GLU A 623 -2.90 23.90 -4.35
N MET A 624 -3.42 22.68 -4.43
CA MET A 624 -4.17 22.19 -5.58
C MET A 624 -5.43 23.03 -5.82
N ASP A 625 -5.66 23.48 -7.06
CA ASP A 625 -6.94 24.04 -7.50
C ASP A 625 -7.79 22.97 -8.22
N PRO A 626 -8.83 22.42 -7.58
CA PRO A 626 -9.72 21.44 -8.21
C PRO A 626 -10.63 22.04 -9.30
N THR A 627 -10.62 23.37 -9.49
CA THR A 627 -11.39 24.08 -10.52
C THR A 627 -10.58 24.42 -11.77
N SER A 628 -9.27 24.11 -11.80
CA SER A 628 -8.38 24.53 -12.87
C SER A 628 -8.65 23.87 -14.22
N GLU A 629 -8.75 24.71 -15.26
CA GLU A 629 -9.04 24.33 -16.65
C GLU A 629 -7.79 23.90 -17.45
N VAL A 630 -6.64 23.67 -16.81
CA VAL A 630 -5.42 23.19 -17.48
C VAL A 630 -5.62 21.75 -17.99
N ALA A 631 -5.85 21.62 -19.30
CA ALA A 631 -6.26 20.38 -19.96
C ALA A 631 -5.38 19.14 -19.69
N SER A 632 -4.08 19.33 -19.47
CA SER A 632 -3.10 18.26 -19.20
C SER A 632 -2.81 18.03 -17.72
N ALA A 633 -3.34 18.86 -16.81
CA ALA A 633 -3.10 18.71 -15.38
C ALA A 633 -3.79 17.45 -14.83
N TYR A 634 -3.05 16.67 -14.04
CA TYR A 634 -3.63 15.63 -13.21
C TYR A 634 -4.34 16.29 -12.01
N PRO A 635 -5.64 16.03 -11.76
CA PRO A 635 -6.45 16.86 -10.88
C PRO A 635 -6.19 16.68 -9.38
N LEU A 636 -5.33 15.73 -8.97
CA LEU A 636 -5.02 15.41 -7.58
C LEU A 636 -3.49 15.39 -7.32
N THR A 637 -2.81 16.43 -7.80
CA THR A 637 -1.35 16.62 -7.61
C THR A 637 -1.10 17.56 -6.43
N SER A 638 -0.15 17.24 -5.56
CA SER A 638 0.22 18.01 -4.37
C SER A 638 1.71 18.35 -4.33
N ILE A 639 2.07 19.39 -3.56
CA ILE A 639 3.43 19.62 -3.07
C ILE A 639 3.43 19.29 -1.58
N SER A 640 4.39 18.48 -1.16
CA SER A 640 4.70 18.30 0.25
C SER A 640 5.69 19.38 0.70
N TYR A 641 5.35 20.10 1.76
CA TYR A 641 6.17 21.14 2.35
C TYR A 641 6.76 20.64 3.67
N ALA A 642 8.08 20.72 3.80
CA ALA A 642 8.76 20.60 5.08
C ALA A 642 8.70 21.95 5.81
N ALA A 643 8.42 21.96 7.10
CA ALA A 643 8.33 23.18 7.90
C ALA A 643 8.82 23.01 9.33
N THR A 644 9.32 24.10 9.91
CA THR A 644 9.70 24.19 11.33
C THR A 644 9.65 25.65 11.77
N ALA A 645 9.82 25.91 13.07
CA ALA A 645 9.95 27.26 13.63
C ALA A 645 11.42 27.50 14.05
N PRO A 646 12.27 28.15 13.22
CA PRO A 646 13.71 28.19 13.46
C PRO A 646 14.12 28.85 14.77
N GLY A 647 13.37 29.86 15.25
CA GLY A 647 13.62 30.53 16.52
C GLY A 647 13.41 29.66 17.76
N GLU A 648 12.74 28.51 17.62
CA GLU A 648 12.37 27.60 18.72
C GLU A 648 13.25 26.33 18.74
N ILE A 649 14.24 26.23 17.85
CA ILE A 649 15.12 25.05 17.74
C ILE A 649 16.60 25.43 17.87
N ARG A 650 17.41 24.51 18.40
CA ARG A 650 18.86 24.72 18.59
C ARG A 650 19.57 24.89 17.25
N SER A 651 20.63 25.71 17.20
CA SER A 651 21.45 25.91 15.99
C SER A 651 21.95 24.59 15.35
N ALA A 652 22.24 23.56 16.15
CA ALA A 652 22.67 22.25 15.64
C ALA A 652 21.55 21.53 14.85
N ASP A 653 20.31 21.62 15.32
CA ASP A 653 19.15 20.96 14.72
C ASP A 653 18.70 21.73 13.47
N ALA A 654 18.69 23.06 13.56
CA ALA A 654 18.48 23.96 12.42
C ALA A 654 19.48 23.70 11.28
N LYS A 655 20.76 23.47 11.60
CA LYS A 655 21.78 23.12 10.61
C LYS A 655 21.49 21.75 9.97
N ALA A 656 21.20 20.72 10.78
CA ALA A 656 20.88 19.38 10.27
C ALA A 656 19.65 19.39 9.36
N TYR A 657 18.57 20.08 9.74
CA TYR A 657 17.39 20.24 8.90
C TYR A 657 17.69 21.01 7.61
N ALA A 658 18.50 22.07 7.65
CA ALA A 658 18.90 22.79 6.44
C ALA A 658 19.76 21.93 5.48
N GLU A 659 20.62 21.06 6.01
CA GLU A 659 21.42 20.12 5.24
C GLU A 659 20.56 19.01 4.61
N PHE A 660 19.60 18.45 5.36
CA PHE A 660 18.56 17.56 4.82
C PHE A 660 17.81 18.20 3.65
N LEU A 661 17.32 19.44 3.81
CA LEU A 661 16.59 20.14 2.75
C LEU A 661 17.46 20.39 1.50
N ARG A 662 18.75 20.72 1.68
CA ARG A 662 19.71 20.89 0.57
C ARG A 662 19.98 19.58 -0.16
N PHE A 663 20.09 18.47 0.56
CA PHE A 663 20.20 17.15 -0.06
C PHE A 663 18.92 16.81 -0.82
N ALA A 664 17.78 16.79 -0.11
CA ALA A 664 16.47 16.38 -0.62
C ALA A 664 16.03 17.19 -1.85
N THR A 665 16.33 18.50 -1.92
CA THR A 665 15.94 19.37 -3.05
C THR A 665 17.06 19.60 -4.09
N GLY A 666 18.26 19.10 -3.81
CA GLY A 666 19.44 19.14 -4.67
C GLY A 666 19.74 17.75 -5.27
N PRO A 667 20.78 17.03 -4.79
CA PRO A 667 21.13 15.67 -5.22
C PRO A 667 19.97 14.68 -5.15
N GLY A 668 19.14 14.75 -4.10
CA GLY A 668 18.01 13.86 -3.87
C GLY A 668 16.90 13.92 -4.92
N GLN A 669 16.95 14.86 -5.86
CA GLN A 669 15.98 15.03 -6.94
C GLN A 669 16.41 14.37 -8.27
N VAL A 670 17.46 13.53 -8.26
CA VAL A 670 17.79 12.66 -9.40
C VAL A 670 16.82 11.48 -9.40
N GLN A 671 16.04 11.31 -10.47
CA GLN A 671 15.10 10.21 -10.61
C GLN A 671 15.81 8.85 -10.68
N GLY A 672 15.29 7.86 -9.97
CA GLY A 672 15.75 6.47 -10.02
C GLY A 672 15.50 5.68 -8.74
N GLU A 673 15.90 4.41 -8.79
CA GLU A 673 15.57 3.42 -7.76
C GLU A 673 16.69 3.18 -6.73
N ALA A 674 17.89 3.75 -6.94
CA ALA A 674 19.04 3.53 -6.07
C ALA A 674 19.01 4.43 -4.80
N PRO A 675 19.79 4.11 -3.75
CA PRO A 675 19.96 4.97 -2.59
C PRO A 675 20.37 6.40 -2.97
N GLY A 676 19.72 7.37 -2.33
CA GLY A 676 19.87 8.81 -2.60
C GLY A 676 19.02 9.35 -3.75
N GLN A 677 18.33 8.52 -4.52
CA GLN A 677 17.51 8.95 -5.67
C GLN A 677 16.02 9.16 -5.30
N LEU A 678 15.31 9.89 -6.17
CA LEU A 678 13.88 10.14 -6.12
C LEU A 678 13.13 9.00 -6.85
N PRO A 679 12.29 8.18 -6.16
CA PRO A 679 11.55 7.09 -6.77
C PRO A 679 10.66 7.49 -7.97
N GLU A 680 10.33 6.50 -8.82
CA GLU A 680 9.17 6.61 -9.70
C GLU A 680 7.90 6.97 -8.90
N GLY A 681 7.02 7.77 -9.50
CA GLY A 681 5.79 8.26 -8.86
C GLY A 681 5.92 9.69 -8.29
N TYR A 682 7.14 10.19 -8.10
CA TYR A 682 7.39 11.60 -7.77
C TYR A 682 7.74 12.44 -9.00
N VAL A 683 7.56 13.76 -8.90
CA VAL A 683 8.06 14.74 -9.88
C VAL A 683 9.27 15.47 -9.30
N PRO A 684 10.38 15.61 -10.04
CA PRO A 684 11.49 16.47 -9.62
C PRO A 684 11.03 17.92 -9.44
N LEU A 685 11.43 18.55 -8.33
CA LEU A 685 11.12 19.94 -8.04
C LEU A 685 11.58 20.86 -9.19
N THR A 686 10.68 21.74 -9.61
CA THR A 686 10.96 22.76 -10.64
C THR A 686 12.06 23.71 -10.16
N PRO A 687 12.78 24.40 -11.07
CA PRO A 687 13.82 25.36 -10.67
C PRO A 687 13.33 26.44 -9.69
N ALA A 688 12.06 26.86 -9.78
CA ALA A 688 11.45 27.80 -8.85
C ALA A 688 11.26 27.20 -7.45
N LEU A 689 10.69 25.98 -7.35
CA LEU A 689 10.51 25.29 -6.08
C LEU A 689 11.84 24.94 -5.40
N ARG A 690 12.87 24.55 -6.18
CA ARG A 690 14.23 24.35 -5.66
C ARG A 690 14.84 25.65 -5.12
N ALA A 691 14.69 26.77 -5.85
CA ALA A 691 15.18 28.06 -5.38
C ALA A 691 14.50 28.49 -4.07
N GLN A 692 13.19 28.30 -3.96
CA GLN A 692 12.43 28.52 -2.72
C GLN A 692 12.94 27.64 -1.57
N ALA A 693 13.11 26.34 -1.81
CA ALA A 693 13.60 25.39 -0.80
C ALA A 693 15.02 25.75 -0.29
N LEU A 694 15.92 26.17 -1.18
CA LEU A 694 17.27 26.60 -0.81
C LEU A 694 17.26 27.91 0.01
N MET A 695 16.33 28.84 -0.27
CA MET A 695 16.11 30.01 0.57
C MET A 695 15.57 29.62 1.95
N ALA A 696 14.58 28.72 2.01
CA ALA A 696 14.01 28.21 3.26
C ALA A 696 15.06 27.50 4.12
N ALA A 697 15.87 26.60 3.54
CA ALA A 697 16.99 25.96 4.23
C ALA A 697 17.99 26.98 4.80
N THR A 698 18.32 28.03 4.04
CA THR A 698 19.21 29.11 4.51
C THR A 698 18.58 29.97 5.60
N LYS A 699 17.24 30.11 5.61
CA LYS A 699 16.51 30.81 6.67
C LYS A 699 16.44 29.98 7.95
N ILE A 700 16.17 28.68 7.84
CA ILE A 700 16.17 27.72 8.96
C ILE A 700 17.55 27.70 9.63
N GLU A 701 18.63 27.46 8.88
CA GLU A 701 20.01 27.41 9.44
C GLU A 701 20.41 28.70 10.19
N LYS A 702 19.94 29.86 9.74
CA LYS A 702 20.23 31.16 10.37
C LYS A 702 19.35 31.51 11.55
N GLY A 703 18.14 30.92 11.63
CA GLY A 703 17.18 31.22 12.69
C GLY A 703 17.39 30.41 13.97
N GLY A 704 18.07 29.26 13.87
CA GLY A 704 18.36 28.38 15.01
C GLY A 704 19.08 29.09 16.16
N THR A 705 18.56 28.94 17.37
CA THR A 705 19.04 29.68 18.55
C THR A 705 20.33 29.12 19.13
N ALA A 706 21.19 30.04 19.60
CA ALA A 706 22.37 29.73 20.40
C ALA A 706 21.97 29.47 21.86
N GLN A 707 21.12 28.46 22.07
CA GLN A 707 20.84 27.93 23.40
C GLN A 707 22.10 27.19 23.88
N PRO A 708 22.59 27.43 25.12
CA PRO A 708 23.76 26.72 25.62
C PRO A 708 23.49 25.21 25.66
N ASP A 709 24.54 24.42 25.44
CA ASP A 709 24.47 22.96 25.54
C ASP A 709 24.02 22.56 26.95
N GLY A 710 22.73 22.29 27.10
CA GLY A 710 22.22 21.52 28.23
C GLY A 710 22.75 20.11 28.10
N ASP A 711 23.42 19.63 29.13
CA ASP A 711 24.10 18.33 29.14
C ASP A 711 23.19 17.22 28.57
N GLY A 712 23.74 16.42 27.67
CA GLY A 712 23.04 15.26 27.15
C GLY A 712 22.77 14.26 28.28
N ASP A 713 21.50 14.01 28.60
CA ASP A 713 21.13 12.93 29.49
C ASP A 713 21.41 11.59 28.79
N GLY A 714 22.57 11.02 29.13
CA GLY A 714 23.19 9.92 28.41
C GLY A 714 24.49 9.42 29.04
N GLY A 715 24.56 9.40 30.38
CA GLY A 715 25.81 9.05 31.08
C GLY A 715 25.71 9.07 32.61
N GLY A 716 24.71 8.42 33.20
CA GLY A 716 24.56 8.30 34.65
C GLY A 716 25.47 7.25 35.30
N ASP A 717 26.79 7.42 35.22
CA ASP A 717 27.72 6.72 36.12
C ASP A 717 27.66 7.40 37.51
N GLY A 718 27.31 6.64 38.54
CA GLY A 718 27.08 7.17 39.88
C GLY A 718 28.32 7.12 40.77
N GLU A 719 28.70 8.27 41.35
CA GLU A 719 29.64 8.34 42.47
C GLU A 719 29.07 9.19 43.62
N ASP A 720 29.10 8.60 44.82
CA ASP A 720 28.61 9.15 46.10
C ASP A 720 29.41 10.40 46.54
N PRO A 721 28.85 11.20 47.45
CA PRO A 721 29.56 11.32 48.74
C PRO A 721 28.66 11.31 50.00
N ASP A 722 28.95 10.34 50.86
CA ASP A 722 29.04 10.39 52.33
C ASP A 722 28.00 11.17 53.19
N GLY A 723 27.40 10.44 54.15
CA GLY A 723 27.61 10.80 55.56
C GLY A 723 26.50 10.59 56.60
N SER A 724 26.53 9.43 57.29
CA SER A 724 25.93 9.16 58.65
C SER A 724 24.37 9.14 58.74
N GLY A 725 23.64 8.22 59.39
CA GLY A 725 23.87 7.21 60.46
C GLY A 725 22.70 7.36 61.48
N ASP A 726 21.98 6.35 62.01
CA ASP A 726 22.12 4.88 62.11
C ASP A 726 20.70 4.21 62.04
N GLY A 727 20.48 2.89 61.98
CA GLY A 727 21.38 1.73 61.85
C GLY A 727 21.12 0.57 62.85
N GLU A 728 20.25 -0.41 62.54
CA GLU A 728 20.05 -1.64 63.35
C GLU A 728 19.86 -2.96 62.56
N ASN A 729 20.73 -3.93 62.91
CA ASN A 729 20.52 -5.38 63.09
C ASN A 729 20.17 -6.34 61.92
N ASN A 730 21.17 -7.19 61.63
CA ASN A 730 21.16 -8.48 60.92
C ASN A 730 21.30 -9.62 62.00
N PRO A 731 21.53 -10.95 61.77
CA PRO A 731 21.66 -11.73 60.51
C PRO A 731 21.09 -13.21 60.54
N VAL A 732 21.44 -13.99 59.49
CA VAL A 732 21.65 -15.48 59.41
C VAL A 732 20.52 -16.41 58.91
N SER A 733 20.89 -17.33 58.00
CA SER A 733 20.14 -18.46 57.41
C SER A 733 19.90 -19.67 58.34
N PRO A 734 19.20 -20.73 57.86
CA PRO A 734 19.76 -22.08 57.94
C PRO A 734 19.51 -22.97 56.69
N ALA A 735 20.01 -24.22 56.70
CA ALA A 735 20.04 -25.16 55.56
C ALA A 735 19.62 -26.62 55.91
N ASP A 736 19.39 -27.40 54.84
CA ASP A 736 19.54 -28.87 54.64
C ASP A 736 18.71 -29.99 55.33
N GLY A 737 18.14 -30.86 54.48
CA GLY A 737 18.21 -32.36 54.54
C GLY A 737 17.02 -33.17 55.10
N ALA A 738 16.77 -34.46 54.75
CA ALA A 738 17.17 -35.31 53.61
C ALA A 738 16.40 -36.68 53.62
N LEU A 739 16.49 -37.47 52.53
CA LEU A 739 16.24 -38.95 52.37
C LEU A 739 14.81 -39.49 52.06
N GLY A 740 14.74 -40.50 51.16
CA GLY A 740 13.55 -41.29 50.75
C GLY A 740 13.74 -42.82 50.89
N PRO A 741 12.82 -43.70 50.39
CA PRO A 741 13.16 -44.54 49.22
C PRO A 741 12.01 -45.17 48.35
N GLY A 742 12.21 -45.28 47.02
CA GLY A 742 12.15 -46.56 46.24
C GLY A 742 10.90 -47.17 45.54
N VAL A 743 10.89 -47.15 44.18
CA VAL A 743 10.63 -48.26 43.19
C VAL A 743 9.21 -48.95 43.09
N PRO A 744 8.68 -49.46 41.93
CA PRO A 744 8.66 -49.03 40.51
C PRO A 744 7.25 -49.08 39.78
N GLY A 745 7.17 -48.50 38.56
CA GLY A 745 6.48 -49.10 37.40
C GLY A 745 5.03 -48.69 37.05
N GLY A 746 4.70 -48.67 35.75
CA GLY A 746 3.32 -48.58 35.20
C GLY A 746 3.15 -47.58 34.04
N ASP A 747 2.69 -48.06 32.89
CA ASP A 747 2.48 -47.28 31.64
C ASP A 747 1.22 -46.38 31.63
N VAL A 748 1.10 -45.64 30.50
CA VAL A 748 -0.09 -44.97 29.93
C VAL A 748 -0.27 -43.49 30.28
N VAL A 749 0.11 -42.64 29.32
CA VAL A 749 -0.41 -41.26 29.20
C VAL A 749 -0.88 -41.03 27.76
N GLN A 750 -2.17 -40.74 27.62
CA GLN A 750 -2.79 -40.33 26.35
C GLN A 750 -2.27 -38.96 25.89
N ALA A 751 -2.38 -38.67 24.60
CA ALA A 751 -2.07 -37.34 24.06
C ALA A 751 -2.94 -36.25 24.73
N ALA A 752 -2.31 -35.40 25.54
CA ALA A 752 -2.84 -34.09 25.88
C ALA A 752 -2.41 -33.10 24.79
N GLY A 753 -3.37 -32.38 24.21
CA GLY A 753 -3.05 -31.27 23.31
C GLY A 753 -2.49 -30.08 24.10
N PRO A 754 -1.57 -29.28 23.53
CA PRO A 754 -1.09 -28.07 24.18
C PRO A 754 -2.17 -26.99 24.24
N ASP A 755 -2.23 -26.27 25.37
CA ASP A 755 -3.18 -25.19 25.62
C ASP A 755 -3.07 -24.01 24.63
N PRO A 756 -4.20 -23.37 24.25
CA PRO A 756 -4.22 -22.23 23.34
C PRO A 756 -3.83 -20.91 24.03
N ALA A 757 -2.54 -20.78 24.38
CA ALA A 757 -1.98 -19.57 25.01
C ALA A 757 -0.67 -19.13 24.33
N THR A 758 -0.66 -19.02 22.99
CA THR A 758 0.52 -18.54 22.25
C THR A 758 0.21 -17.93 20.86
N GLN A 759 -1.02 -17.48 20.60
CA GLN A 759 -1.42 -16.87 19.31
C GLN A 759 -2.24 -15.57 19.48
N ALA A 760 -1.76 -14.66 20.31
CA ALA A 760 -2.24 -13.28 20.38
C ALA A 760 -1.04 -12.34 20.60
N GLY A 761 -0.35 -11.97 19.52
CA GLY A 761 0.86 -11.14 19.61
C GLY A 761 1.78 -11.13 18.39
N GLN A 762 1.23 -11.08 17.16
CA GLN A 762 2.02 -10.96 15.92
C GLN A 762 1.34 -10.08 14.86
N PHE A 763 0.94 -8.86 15.26
CA PHE A 763 0.80 -7.70 14.36
C PHE A 763 0.96 -6.43 15.22
N ALA A 764 2.21 -6.14 15.57
CA ALA A 764 2.60 -4.85 16.09
C ALA A 764 3.67 -4.31 15.15
N GLY A 765 3.50 -3.07 14.67
CA GLY A 765 4.62 -2.26 14.20
C GLY A 765 5.64 -2.06 15.32
N GLN A 766 6.72 -1.32 15.03
CA GLN A 766 7.82 -1.03 15.93
C GLN A 766 7.39 -0.98 17.40
N GLN A 767 7.97 -1.87 18.21
CA GLN A 767 7.70 -1.94 19.64
C GLN A 767 8.07 -0.59 20.25
N LEU A 768 7.06 0.23 20.54
CA LEU A 768 7.19 1.46 21.29
C LEU A 768 7.98 1.13 22.55
N ALA A 769 9.20 1.67 22.65
CA ALA A 769 9.84 1.80 23.94
C ALA A 769 8.89 2.64 24.78
N SER A 770 8.33 2.05 25.83
CA SER A 770 7.49 2.77 26.77
C SER A 770 8.39 3.70 27.58
N ALA A 771 8.70 4.86 27.00
CA ALA A 771 9.21 5.99 27.76
C ALA A 771 8.20 6.22 28.89
N GLN A 772 8.65 6.04 30.14
CA GLN A 772 7.83 6.44 31.28
C GLN A 772 7.61 7.94 31.14
N THR A 773 6.35 8.37 31.04
CA THR A 773 6.01 9.79 31.02
C THR A 773 6.69 10.44 32.23
N PRO A 774 7.47 11.53 32.06
CA PRO A 774 8.03 12.25 33.19
C PRO A 774 6.92 12.56 34.18
N ALA A 775 7.17 12.31 35.47
CA ALA A 775 6.16 12.45 36.51
C ALA A 775 5.76 13.92 36.69
N THR A 776 4.82 14.39 35.87
CA THR A 776 4.19 15.70 36.05
C THR A 776 3.63 15.75 37.47
N HIS A 777 4.07 16.74 38.25
CA HIS A 777 3.63 16.95 39.62
C HIS A 777 2.18 17.47 39.65
N VAL A 778 1.22 16.61 39.28
CA VAL A 778 -0.20 16.83 39.53
C VAL A 778 -0.37 16.86 41.05
N GLY A 779 -0.63 18.06 41.59
CA GLY A 779 -0.75 18.32 43.02
C GLY A 779 -2.01 17.67 43.64
N PRO A 780 -2.73 18.34 44.56
CA PRO A 780 -3.87 17.72 45.25
C PRO A 780 -5.00 17.23 44.31
N VAL A 781 -5.01 17.66 43.04
CA VAL A 781 -5.90 17.18 41.96
C VAL A 781 -5.87 15.66 41.78
N ARG A 782 -4.75 14.96 42.01
CA ARG A 782 -4.67 13.49 41.86
C ARG A 782 -5.62 12.71 42.78
N TRP A 783 -6.15 13.36 43.83
CA TRP A 783 -7.10 12.74 44.76
C TRP A 783 -8.57 12.89 44.35
N LEU A 784 -8.90 13.71 43.34
CA LEU A 784 -10.29 13.91 42.90
C LEU A 784 -10.96 12.61 42.45
N LEU A 785 -10.31 11.84 41.57
CA LEU A 785 -10.87 10.60 41.03
C LEU A 785 -11.13 9.53 42.13
N PRO A 786 -10.16 9.18 43.01
CA PRO A 786 -10.41 8.21 44.08
C PRO A 786 -11.41 8.73 45.13
N ILE A 787 -11.47 10.03 45.43
CA ILE A 787 -12.49 10.59 46.33
C ILE A 787 -13.89 10.47 45.71
N ILE A 788 -14.04 10.79 44.43
CA ILE A 788 -15.31 10.64 43.69
C ILE A 788 -15.74 9.17 43.64
N LEU A 789 -14.83 8.24 43.38
CA LEU A 789 -15.10 6.79 43.39
C LEU A 789 -15.50 6.30 44.80
N ALA A 790 -14.83 6.76 45.86
CA ALA A 790 -15.19 6.43 47.24
C ALA A 790 -16.59 6.97 47.61
N LEU A 791 -16.91 8.21 47.21
CA LEU A 791 -18.24 8.79 47.42
C LEU A 791 -19.34 8.04 46.65
N MET A 792 -19.07 7.62 45.41
CA MET A 792 -19.99 6.78 44.64
C MET A 792 -20.18 5.39 45.28
N LEU A 793 -19.12 4.78 45.83
CA LEU A 793 -19.20 3.51 46.54
C LEU A 793 -20.08 3.62 47.80
N VAL A 794 -19.88 4.68 48.60
CA VAL A 794 -20.69 4.97 49.80
C VAL A 794 -22.16 5.22 49.43
N ALA A 795 -22.43 5.98 48.36
CA ALA A 795 -23.79 6.20 47.87
C ALA A 795 -24.46 4.91 47.35
N GLY A 796 -23.69 4.01 46.73
CA GLY A 796 -24.14 2.69 46.31
C GLY A 796 -24.53 1.78 47.48
N ILE A 797 -23.72 1.76 48.53
CA ILE A 797 -23.95 0.96 49.76
C ILE A 797 -25.13 1.53 50.58
N ALA A 798 -25.36 2.84 50.55
CA ALA A 798 -26.47 3.48 51.27
C ALA A 798 -27.86 3.24 50.62
N ARG A 799 -27.92 3.03 49.30
CA ARG A 799 -29.19 2.86 48.55
C ARG A 799 -30.16 1.81 49.11
N PRO A 800 -29.75 0.58 49.48
CA PRO A 800 -30.66 -0.42 50.08
C PRO A 800 -31.06 -0.15 51.54
N LEU A 801 -30.40 0.76 52.25
CA LEU A 801 -30.70 1.05 53.67
C LEU A 801 -31.82 2.08 53.86
N VAL A 802 -32.05 2.96 52.88
CA VAL A 802 -33.09 4.01 52.96
C VAL A 802 -34.52 3.44 53.06
N PRO A 803 -34.93 2.41 52.30
CA PRO A 803 -36.26 1.81 52.46
C PRO A 803 -36.47 1.15 53.82
N TRP A 804 -35.43 0.51 54.37
CA TRP A 804 -35.47 -0.19 55.67
C TRP A 804 -35.63 0.77 56.86
N TRP A 805 -35.05 1.97 56.77
CA TRP A 805 -35.20 2.99 57.79
C TRP A 805 -36.59 3.67 57.76
N LEU A 806 -37.16 3.83 56.55
CA LEU A 806 -38.49 4.43 56.37
C LEU A 806 -39.64 3.51 56.82
N THR A 807 -39.49 2.18 56.74
CA THR A 807 -40.50 1.24 57.23
C THR A 807 -40.54 1.15 58.76
N ARG A 808 -39.42 1.37 59.46
CA ARG A 808 -39.38 1.38 60.94
C ARG A 808 -40.00 2.61 61.62
N ARG A 809 -40.28 3.70 60.88
CA ARG A 809 -40.93 4.92 61.41
C ARG A 809 -42.46 4.96 61.27
N LYS A 810 -43.09 3.88 60.81
CA LYS A 810 -44.57 3.73 60.76
C LYS A 810 -45.13 2.64 61.68
N ALA A 811 -44.29 2.08 62.55
CA ALA A 811 -44.69 1.12 63.58
C ALA A 811 -43.96 1.45 64.90
N GLY A 812 -44.42 2.53 65.54
CA GLY A 812 -43.89 3.12 66.77
C GLY A 812 -44.61 4.41 67.08
#